data_AF-A0A9N9RUR2-F1
#
_entry.id   AF-A0A9N9RUR2-F1
#
_cell.length_a   1.000
_cell.length_b   1.000
_cell.length_c   1.000
_cell.angle_alpha   90.00
_cell.angle_beta   90.00
_cell.angle_gamma   90.00
#
_symmetry.space_group_name_H-M   'P 1'
#
loop_
_entity.id
_entity.type
_entity.pdbx_description
1 polymer ?
#
loop_
_entity_poly.entity_id
_entity_poly.type
_entity_poly.pdbx_seq_one_letter_code
_entity_poly.pdbx_strand_id
1 'polypeptide(L)'
;MRVNNLREITSQSFKGLMMLEELYLSENAIFDIERDSFRSMENLHMIDLSENCFFRLKPHIFIRNYHLIDIYLNYNYLNELPILMPSSQFIRNLNVTGNRLTNMTSLIYYTNIQSLNLSENNFTSINIRGQMIDAVEKESDGSFISSSESEEDDDYNRNNNKGNMQHRRHRAPSSFQHPENPMNRRMNSNIDDRLSNPLPDLVGMRYKRAVARTSIDFEYNSNIQYLMDIFRPGRISEEAVQSLIKISLNENVSENLKVMIDVAIDYYKNQNPYQFRHEISKINDNEEGNEKFTVASFVYFLRNSIRSQTRRMSRNVNERLHLQLSYQQLEQLYKYSRINQMEYFTCRNCSLHSIDFLVQFTKLKYVDVSNNMIKSVDCKQLVSLKQLEYLLASDNNIVSLNFTSMLKTWSKLHVLNLNNNPELSCDLVRKMQNSAYYLYKVFKLQVNKLILATLLTGLIAIAYKLIFDYEYIPNLVSIDVIKDRYYDFIIIGSGTSGSVLAYELSKHSNYTVLLIEAGGIFNGLSIIPILSTMMQGTEMDWQLKSAPQLYSSRGLKNEQQCLSRGKGVGGSNQLNYLLHFSGIPGDFDEWRKAGAVNWSYDNLKCYLHRHEMNDNGKCENDSDSPKLSIVEMENESPLTRAFTKAKKELKANFNPNVTLNLSKFTTRKGVRHTVFHEYLRRAYKHKNLSIVVHARVEKIEFNENKEAISVKIVTQSQVTRVNVRKEVILAAGTFHSPHILKRSGIGDKNELKKFGIDLIHDSQAVGENLFDHMNFPLFVSITESATVTKDKILSAREIYRYLVDGAGILSTTAVIGSGRLNDYGLILFGTGSADEKTLKHVANFKTDVFRAFFPLYANSSQEGFIALSTCYMPKSRGRIMLNPKTFGNDFLIDPQYLKEDYDIECMINAIRLNIRLIKSDAFQAIGATIHFPKLRQCQNFGPFDEPNFEPSDRYLECLLRHAALTAHHPGGTCAIGSVVDNDLNVIGVKKLRVIDGSVFPLPLSGYPNSAIVAVAERASKLILNGELKNN
;
A
#
# COMPACT_ATOMS: atom_id res chain seq x y z
N MET A 1 9.86 41.76 -34.82
CA MET A 1 9.61 42.04 -36.26
C MET A 1 9.80 40.78 -37.11
N ARG A 2 9.21 39.63 -36.72
CA ARG A 2 9.26 38.39 -37.52
C ARG A 2 8.23 38.43 -38.65
N VAL A 3 8.43 37.73 -39.77
CA VAL A 3 7.42 37.59 -40.86
C VAL A 3 6.91 38.94 -41.43
N ASN A 4 7.75 39.97 -41.47
CA ASN A 4 7.39 41.31 -41.95
C ASN A 4 7.87 41.61 -43.38
N ASN A 5 8.45 40.61 -44.08
CA ASN A 5 8.98 40.71 -45.44
C ASN A 5 10.01 41.85 -45.62
N LEU A 6 10.69 42.23 -44.52
CA LEU A 6 11.77 43.21 -44.50
C LEU A 6 12.92 42.74 -45.40
N ARG A 7 13.57 43.65 -46.12
CA ARG A 7 14.62 43.33 -47.12
C ARG A 7 15.99 43.88 -46.78
N GLU A 8 16.03 45.00 -46.09
CA GLU A 8 17.23 45.73 -45.70
C GLU A 8 17.01 46.33 -44.32
N ILE A 9 18.08 46.42 -43.54
CA ILE A 9 18.12 47.20 -42.29
C ILE A 9 19.16 48.29 -42.46
N THR A 10 18.77 49.54 -42.20
CA THR A 10 19.64 50.73 -42.30
C THR A 10 20.11 51.22 -40.93
N SER A 11 21.18 52.01 -40.93
CA SER A 11 21.79 52.69 -39.77
C SER A 11 20.84 53.61 -38.99
N GLN A 12 19.69 53.98 -39.56
CA GLN A 12 18.65 54.76 -38.88
C GLN A 12 17.51 53.89 -38.31
N SER A 13 17.41 52.61 -38.69
CA SER A 13 16.23 51.76 -38.43
C SER A 13 15.93 51.54 -36.94
N PHE A 14 16.97 51.48 -36.10
CA PHE A 14 16.85 51.23 -34.64
C PHE A 14 17.41 52.36 -33.78
N LYS A 15 17.58 53.55 -34.39
CA LYS A 15 18.24 54.70 -33.76
C LYS A 15 17.44 55.21 -32.57
N GLY A 16 18.06 55.17 -31.39
CA GLY A 16 17.48 55.65 -30.12
C GLY A 16 16.84 54.56 -29.25
N LEU A 17 16.77 53.30 -29.72
CA LEU A 17 16.21 52.17 -28.96
C LEU A 17 17.16 51.63 -27.87
N MET A 18 17.73 52.50 -27.04
CA MET A 18 18.83 52.17 -26.12
C MET A 18 18.50 51.12 -25.06
N MET A 19 17.21 50.97 -24.73
CA MET A 19 16.71 50.01 -23.74
C MET A 19 16.31 48.65 -24.34
N LEU A 20 16.52 48.41 -25.65
CA LEU A 20 16.10 47.15 -26.26
C LEU A 20 17.09 46.02 -25.94
N GLU A 21 16.57 44.98 -25.29
CA GLU A 21 17.33 43.81 -24.81
C GLU A 21 17.24 42.60 -25.76
N GLU A 22 16.10 42.40 -26.42
CA GLU A 22 15.90 41.31 -27.40
C GLU A 22 15.34 41.83 -28.73
N LEU A 23 15.88 41.32 -29.85
CA LEU A 23 15.45 41.72 -31.19
C LEU A 23 15.19 40.52 -32.09
N TYR A 24 13.91 40.32 -32.42
CA TYR A 24 13.44 39.24 -33.28
C TYR A 24 13.21 39.73 -34.71
N LEU A 25 14.02 39.25 -35.65
CA LEU A 25 14.02 39.60 -37.08
C LEU A 25 13.92 38.36 -37.99
N SER A 26 13.61 37.18 -37.43
CA SER A 26 13.50 35.95 -38.21
C SER A 26 12.40 35.97 -39.27
N GLU A 27 12.46 35.03 -40.22
CA GLU A 27 11.41 34.81 -41.24
C GLU A 27 11.13 36.07 -42.09
N ASN A 28 12.18 36.84 -42.40
CA ASN A 28 12.08 37.97 -43.31
C ASN A 28 12.86 37.70 -44.61
N ALA A 29 12.87 38.67 -45.52
CA ALA A 29 13.63 38.61 -46.76
C ALA A 29 14.94 39.42 -46.66
N ILE A 30 15.51 39.57 -45.45
CA ILE A 30 16.67 40.43 -45.22
C ILE A 30 17.89 39.75 -45.81
N PHE A 31 18.57 40.42 -46.74
CA PHE A 31 19.80 39.93 -47.36
C PHE A 31 21.02 40.78 -47.01
N ASP A 32 20.82 42.02 -46.54
CA ASP A 32 21.88 42.91 -46.08
C ASP A 32 21.46 43.76 -44.86
N ILE A 33 22.45 44.10 -44.03
CA ILE A 33 22.34 45.00 -42.88
C ILE A 33 23.42 46.07 -43.05
N GLU A 34 23.03 47.34 -42.98
CA GLU A 34 23.96 48.47 -43.04
C GLU A 34 24.88 48.46 -41.81
N ARG A 35 26.11 48.95 -41.99
CA ARG A 35 27.07 49.09 -40.89
C ARG A 35 26.48 49.95 -39.76
N ASP A 36 26.80 49.60 -38.51
CA ASP A 36 26.34 50.28 -37.29
C ASP A 36 24.81 50.26 -37.06
N SER A 37 24.01 49.47 -37.80
CA SER A 37 22.54 49.40 -37.65
C SER A 37 22.04 49.07 -36.24
N PHE A 38 22.82 48.31 -35.46
CA PHE A 38 22.46 47.92 -34.10
C PHE A 38 23.15 48.76 -33.02
N ARG A 39 23.96 49.75 -33.42
CA ARG A 39 24.91 50.48 -32.55
C ARG A 39 24.27 51.25 -31.39
N SER A 40 23.01 51.65 -31.52
CA SER A 40 22.29 52.36 -30.44
C SER A 40 21.66 51.44 -29.40
N MET A 41 21.69 50.11 -29.57
CA MET A 41 21.07 49.14 -28.67
C MET A 41 22.11 48.51 -27.75
N GLU A 42 22.76 49.33 -26.91
CA GLU A 42 23.92 48.91 -26.09
C GLU A 42 23.56 47.80 -25.06
N ASN A 43 22.27 47.63 -24.73
CA ASN A 43 21.74 46.58 -23.85
C ASN A 43 21.30 45.28 -24.55
N LEU A 44 21.39 45.19 -25.88
CA LEU A 44 20.90 44.03 -26.64
C LEU A 44 21.66 42.75 -26.25
N HIS A 45 20.99 41.79 -25.60
CA HIS A 45 21.56 40.49 -25.20
C HIS A 45 21.20 39.33 -26.13
N MET A 46 20.09 39.42 -26.87
CA MET A 46 19.71 38.41 -27.86
C MET A 46 19.28 39.02 -29.20
N ILE A 47 19.72 38.41 -30.30
CA ILE A 47 19.17 38.69 -31.63
C ILE A 47 18.87 37.40 -32.40
N ASP A 48 17.68 37.38 -33.01
CA ASP A 48 17.23 36.30 -33.88
C ASP A 48 17.13 36.80 -35.32
N LEU A 49 18.05 36.31 -36.15
CA LEU A 49 18.19 36.57 -37.59
C LEU A 49 17.97 35.28 -38.41
N SER A 50 17.35 34.26 -37.83
CA SER A 50 17.07 32.98 -38.52
C SER A 50 16.11 33.14 -39.70
N GLU A 51 16.09 32.17 -40.62
CA GLU A 51 15.14 32.13 -41.75
C GLU A 51 15.11 33.44 -42.56
N ASN A 52 16.29 33.93 -42.92
CA ASN A 52 16.50 35.11 -43.75
C ASN A 52 17.36 34.76 -44.98
N CYS A 53 17.75 35.77 -45.76
CA CYS A 53 18.50 35.60 -47.00
C CYS A 53 19.99 35.95 -46.86
N PHE A 54 20.59 35.82 -45.66
CA PHE A 54 21.99 36.19 -45.45
C PHE A 54 22.96 35.20 -46.09
N PHE A 55 23.73 35.66 -47.06
CA PHE A 55 24.89 34.93 -47.63
C PHE A 55 26.19 35.19 -46.86
N ARG A 56 26.28 36.35 -46.21
CA ARG A 56 27.39 36.80 -45.36
C ARG A 56 26.90 37.90 -44.41
N LEU A 57 27.48 38.01 -43.22
CA LEU A 57 27.27 39.16 -42.32
C LEU A 57 28.54 40.02 -42.27
N LYS A 58 28.37 41.34 -42.29
CA LYS A 58 29.49 42.30 -42.27
C LYS A 58 30.13 42.36 -40.86
N PRO A 59 31.47 42.45 -40.74
CA PRO A 59 32.15 42.27 -39.44
C PRO A 59 31.84 43.24 -38.29
N HIS A 60 31.05 44.30 -38.52
CA HIS A 60 30.81 45.38 -37.54
C HIS A 60 29.34 45.78 -37.39
N ILE A 61 28.39 44.91 -37.76
CA ILE A 61 26.95 45.20 -37.57
C ILE A 61 26.58 45.37 -36.08
N PHE A 62 27.25 44.65 -35.19
CA PHE A 62 27.04 44.64 -33.73
C PHE A 62 27.99 45.56 -32.95
N ILE A 63 28.54 46.61 -33.57
CA ILE A 63 29.49 47.47 -32.86
C ILE A 63 28.83 48.15 -31.65
N ARG A 64 29.45 48.00 -30.48
CA ARG A 64 28.94 48.37 -29.14
C ARG A 64 27.87 47.48 -28.51
N ASN A 65 27.40 46.42 -29.17
CA ASN A 65 26.52 45.44 -28.53
C ASN A 65 27.37 44.43 -27.74
N TYR A 66 27.97 44.87 -26.62
CA TYR A 66 28.86 44.06 -25.77
C TYR A 66 28.10 43.08 -24.87
N HIS A 67 26.80 43.34 -24.62
CA HIS A 67 25.91 42.46 -23.86
C HIS A 67 25.33 41.33 -24.71
N LEU A 68 25.58 41.31 -26.02
CA LEU A 68 25.05 40.30 -26.94
C LEU A 68 25.65 38.93 -26.60
N ILE A 69 24.79 38.01 -26.20
CA ILE A 69 25.13 36.67 -25.68
C ILE A 69 24.55 35.58 -26.60
N ASP A 70 23.35 35.81 -27.15
CA ASP A 70 22.61 34.83 -27.94
C ASP A 70 22.41 35.30 -29.37
N ILE A 71 22.82 34.48 -30.35
CA ILE A 71 22.65 34.75 -31.78
C ILE A 71 22.05 33.52 -32.49
N TYR A 72 20.89 33.72 -33.10
CA TYR A 72 20.23 32.74 -33.96
C TYR A 72 20.38 33.15 -35.43
N LEU A 73 20.98 32.28 -36.22
CA LEU A 73 21.28 32.46 -37.65
C LEU A 73 20.92 31.23 -38.48
N ASN A 74 20.18 30.28 -37.90
CA ASN A 74 19.76 29.07 -38.58
C ASN A 74 18.92 29.35 -39.84
N TYR A 75 18.98 28.44 -40.80
CA TYR A 75 18.25 28.48 -42.08
C TYR A 75 18.46 29.78 -42.86
N ASN A 76 19.72 30.19 -42.97
CA ASN A 76 20.20 31.24 -43.88
C ASN A 76 21.07 30.62 -44.99
N TYR A 77 21.75 31.44 -45.80
CA TYR A 77 22.64 31.01 -46.87
C TYR A 77 24.13 31.27 -46.57
N LEU A 78 24.52 31.34 -45.29
CA LEU A 78 25.88 31.68 -44.88
C LEU A 78 26.88 30.62 -45.37
N ASN A 79 27.92 31.05 -46.10
CA ASN A 79 28.99 30.17 -46.59
C ASN A 79 30.21 30.10 -45.65
N GLU A 80 30.36 31.11 -44.78
CA GLU A 80 31.40 31.21 -43.74
C GLU A 80 30.80 31.64 -42.40
N LEU A 81 31.40 31.21 -41.29
CA LEU A 81 30.98 31.63 -39.95
C LEU A 81 31.34 33.11 -39.77
N PRO A 82 30.38 33.98 -39.37
CA PRO A 82 30.60 35.42 -39.39
C PRO A 82 31.64 35.85 -38.35
N ILE A 83 32.38 36.92 -38.63
CA ILE A 83 33.38 37.50 -37.71
C ILE A 83 32.79 38.78 -37.11
N LEU A 84 31.98 38.65 -36.06
CA LEU A 84 31.15 39.73 -35.49
C LEU A 84 31.93 40.64 -34.52
N MET A 85 33.10 41.15 -34.92
CA MET A 85 34.01 41.88 -34.02
C MET A 85 33.50 43.29 -33.66
N PRO A 86 33.51 43.70 -32.37
CA PRO A 86 34.13 43.02 -31.22
C PRO A 86 33.22 42.00 -30.49
N SER A 87 31.93 41.93 -30.81
CA SER A 87 30.92 41.15 -30.07
C SER A 87 31.15 39.62 -30.07
N SER A 88 31.90 39.06 -31.04
CA SER A 88 32.20 37.62 -31.12
C SER A 88 32.66 37.00 -29.79
N GLN A 89 33.44 37.75 -28.99
CA GLN A 89 34.00 37.26 -27.74
C GLN A 89 32.97 37.14 -26.60
N PHE A 90 31.80 37.77 -26.70
CA PHE A 90 30.76 37.76 -25.66
C PHE A 90 29.67 36.72 -25.89
N ILE A 91 29.57 36.20 -27.13
CA ILE A 91 28.55 35.21 -27.52
C ILE A 91 28.75 33.90 -26.75
N ARG A 92 27.68 33.43 -26.10
CA ARG A 92 27.63 32.13 -25.41
C ARG A 92 26.82 31.10 -26.18
N ASN A 93 25.74 31.50 -26.85
CA ASN A 93 24.92 30.57 -27.64
C ASN A 93 24.86 31.02 -29.10
N LEU A 94 25.34 30.16 -30.00
CA LEU A 94 25.35 30.40 -31.45
C LEU A 94 24.68 29.25 -32.20
N ASN A 95 23.56 29.54 -32.87
CA ASN A 95 22.88 28.59 -33.73
C ASN A 95 23.03 28.99 -35.20
N VAL A 96 23.72 28.16 -35.98
CA VAL A 96 23.94 28.35 -37.43
C VAL A 96 23.47 27.12 -38.24
N THR A 97 22.51 26.36 -37.69
CA THR A 97 21.93 25.16 -38.32
C THR A 97 21.38 25.46 -39.72
N GLY A 98 21.48 24.53 -40.67
CA GLY A 98 20.79 24.69 -41.96
C GLY A 98 21.35 25.77 -42.87
N ASN A 99 22.64 26.09 -42.74
CA ASN A 99 23.37 27.04 -43.58
C ASN A 99 24.23 26.31 -44.63
N ARG A 100 25.10 27.05 -45.32
CA ARG A 100 26.01 26.51 -46.36
C ARG A 100 27.48 26.56 -45.92
N LEU A 101 27.74 26.50 -44.61
CA LEU A 101 29.08 26.67 -44.05
C LEU A 101 30.04 25.59 -44.57
N THR A 102 31.16 26.01 -45.15
CA THR A 102 32.16 25.11 -45.76
C THR A 102 33.40 24.86 -44.90
N ASN A 103 33.73 25.80 -44.01
CA ASN A 103 34.86 25.73 -43.08
C ASN A 103 34.55 26.48 -41.76
N MET A 104 35.35 26.24 -40.72
CA MET A 104 35.16 26.78 -39.36
C MET A 104 36.27 27.74 -38.92
N THR A 105 37.07 28.30 -39.85
CA THR A 105 38.28 29.08 -39.55
C THR A 105 38.01 30.27 -38.61
N SER A 106 36.83 30.90 -38.72
CA SER A 106 36.40 32.02 -37.87
C SER A 106 36.03 31.65 -36.43
N LEU A 107 35.96 30.36 -36.06
CA LEU A 107 35.54 29.93 -34.72
C LEU A 107 36.51 30.41 -33.62
N ILE A 108 37.77 30.67 -33.97
CA ILE A 108 38.79 31.23 -33.05
C ILE A 108 38.39 32.56 -32.39
N TYR A 109 37.43 33.30 -32.97
CA TYR A 109 36.97 34.59 -32.45
C TYR A 109 35.86 34.46 -31.38
N TYR A 110 35.33 33.25 -31.15
CA TYR A 110 34.20 32.97 -30.25
C TYR A 110 34.67 32.30 -28.94
N THR A 111 35.41 33.04 -28.11
CA THR A 111 36.15 32.48 -26.96
C THR A 111 35.28 32.06 -25.77
N ASN A 112 34.07 32.59 -25.60
CA ASN A 112 33.19 32.32 -24.46
C ASN A 112 31.98 31.43 -24.78
N ILE A 113 32.02 30.71 -25.91
CA ILE A 113 30.88 29.90 -26.37
C ILE A 113 30.59 28.71 -25.43
N GLN A 114 29.33 28.56 -25.05
CA GLN A 114 28.78 27.55 -24.14
C GLN A 114 27.89 26.53 -24.89
N SER A 115 27.15 27.00 -25.89
CA SER A 115 26.34 26.19 -26.81
C SER A 115 26.61 26.56 -28.26
N LEU A 116 26.86 25.56 -29.10
CA LEU A 116 27.14 25.73 -30.53
C LEU A 116 26.38 24.66 -31.32
N ASN A 117 25.51 25.09 -32.24
CA ASN A 117 24.81 24.19 -33.15
C ASN A 117 25.21 24.47 -34.61
N LEU A 118 25.89 23.49 -35.21
CA LEU A 118 26.44 23.50 -36.57
C LEU A 118 25.72 22.52 -37.51
N SER A 119 24.64 21.89 -37.07
CA SER A 119 23.93 20.84 -37.82
C SER A 119 23.49 21.31 -39.22
N GLU A 120 23.31 20.38 -40.16
CA GLU A 120 22.76 20.69 -41.50
C GLU A 120 23.59 21.76 -42.26
N ASN A 121 24.91 21.57 -42.38
CA ASN A 121 25.84 22.47 -43.08
C ASN A 121 26.77 21.73 -44.07
N ASN A 122 27.31 22.45 -45.05
CA ASN A 122 28.07 21.88 -46.18
C ASN A 122 29.60 21.86 -45.98
N PHE A 123 30.09 21.31 -44.86
CA PHE A 123 31.52 21.31 -44.52
C PHE A 123 32.36 20.38 -45.42
N THR A 124 32.76 20.85 -46.61
CA THR A 124 33.50 20.05 -47.60
C THR A 124 34.99 19.88 -47.29
N SER A 125 35.62 20.89 -46.67
CA SER A 125 37.04 20.86 -46.32
C SER A 125 37.42 22.04 -45.40
N ILE A 126 38.09 21.77 -44.28
CA ILE A 126 38.70 22.83 -43.45
C ILE A 126 40.11 23.11 -44.00
N ASN A 127 40.20 24.00 -44.98
CA ASN A 127 41.49 24.46 -45.51
C ASN A 127 41.95 25.73 -44.77
N ILE A 128 43.10 25.65 -44.09
CA ILE A 128 43.80 26.80 -43.51
C ILE A 128 45.28 26.79 -43.96
N ARG A 129 45.54 27.13 -45.22
CA ARG A 129 46.83 27.71 -45.64
C ARG A 129 46.67 28.52 -46.91
N GLY A 130 47.02 29.81 -46.86
CA GLY A 130 46.82 30.69 -48.01
C GLY A 130 47.16 32.17 -47.89
N GLN A 131 47.73 32.69 -46.80
CA GLN A 131 48.62 33.88 -46.80
C GLN A 131 49.18 34.19 -45.40
N MET A 132 50.36 33.62 -45.11
CA MET A 132 51.48 34.27 -44.40
C MET A 132 52.60 33.24 -44.24
N ILE A 133 53.54 33.28 -45.19
CA ILE A 133 55.00 33.34 -45.02
C ILE A 133 55.53 33.55 -46.44
N ASP A 134 55.85 34.81 -46.73
CA ASP A 134 56.72 35.23 -47.83
C ASP A 134 57.33 36.58 -47.41
N ALA A 135 58.00 36.57 -46.25
CA ALA A 135 58.61 37.73 -45.61
C ALA A 135 59.61 37.35 -44.49
N VAL A 136 60.39 36.28 -44.65
CA VAL A 136 61.66 36.09 -43.93
C VAL A 136 62.68 35.48 -44.88
N GLU A 137 63.27 36.33 -45.72
CA GLU A 137 64.73 36.40 -45.91
C GLU A 137 65.08 37.58 -46.84
N LYS A 138 65.09 38.78 -46.25
CA LYS A 138 66.14 39.77 -46.52
C LYS A 138 66.26 40.74 -45.34
N GLU A 139 67.49 40.81 -44.85
CA GLU A 139 68.06 41.87 -44.00
C GLU A 139 67.67 41.91 -42.50
N SER A 140 68.54 41.23 -41.74
CA SER A 140 69.30 41.72 -40.57
C SER A 140 68.65 41.82 -39.18
N ASP A 141 69.21 40.98 -38.30
CA ASP A 141 69.74 41.27 -36.95
C ASP A 141 68.84 41.81 -35.83
N GLY A 142 68.99 41.22 -34.63
CA GLY A 142 68.51 41.85 -33.40
C GLY A 142 68.22 40.97 -32.17
N SER A 143 69.15 40.09 -31.77
CA SER A 143 69.37 39.61 -30.38
C SER A 143 68.19 39.24 -29.43
N PHE A 144 68.23 37.99 -28.93
CA PHE A 144 68.34 37.61 -27.50
C PHE A 144 67.85 38.62 -26.41
N ILE A 145 67.16 38.23 -25.32
CA ILE A 145 67.61 37.30 -24.27
C ILE A 145 66.43 36.60 -23.54
N SER A 146 66.77 35.43 -23.00
CA SER A 146 66.08 34.37 -22.23
C SER A 146 65.19 34.69 -21.01
N SER A 147 64.20 33.79 -20.82
CA SER A 147 63.80 33.07 -19.59
C SER A 147 63.94 33.67 -18.17
N SER A 148 62.89 33.47 -17.36
CA SER A 148 62.95 32.54 -16.21
C SER A 148 61.54 32.18 -15.70
N GLU A 149 61.43 31.01 -15.04
CA GLU A 149 60.31 30.63 -14.15
C GLU A 149 60.32 31.58 -12.91
N SER A 150 59.32 31.73 -12.04
CA SER A 150 58.44 30.73 -11.43
C SER A 150 57.28 31.38 -10.63
N GLU A 151 56.28 30.55 -10.29
CA GLU A 151 55.50 30.48 -9.02
C GLU A 151 54.72 31.66 -8.38
N GLU A 152 53.55 31.25 -7.84
CA GLU A 152 52.80 31.68 -6.65
C GLU A 152 52.03 33.03 -6.56
N ASP A 153 50.70 32.84 -6.38
CA ASP A 153 49.78 33.37 -5.36
C ASP A 153 49.30 34.84 -5.28
N ASP A 154 47.95 34.89 -5.20
CA ASP A 154 47.07 35.73 -4.38
C ASP A 154 47.19 37.27 -4.30
N ASP A 155 46.23 37.88 -5.03
CA ASP A 155 45.14 38.71 -4.46
C ASP A 155 45.39 40.21 -4.13
N TYR A 156 44.27 40.93 -4.00
CA TYR A 156 44.08 42.29 -3.49
C TYR A 156 44.46 43.54 -4.35
N ASN A 157 43.45 43.95 -5.14
CA ASN A 157 42.67 45.19 -4.91
C ASN A 157 43.04 46.56 -5.58
N ARG A 158 41.95 47.29 -5.88
CA ARG A 158 41.76 48.77 -5.94
C ARG A 158 42.21 49.65 -7.14
N ASN A 159 41.16 50.14 -7.81
CA ASN A 159 40.78 51.57 -7.99
C ASN A 159 41.35 52.43 -9.15
N ASN A 160 40.40 53.17 -9.77
CA ASN A 160 40.49 54.57 -10.23
C ASN A 160 41.37 54.92 -11.47
N ASN A 161 41.06 55.90 -12.32
CA ASN A 161 39.82 56.66 -12.63
C ASN A 161 40.06 57.56 -13.89
N LYS A 162 39.02 57.91 -14.67
CA LYS A 162 38.98 59.00 -15.70
C LYS A 162 39.92 58.85 -16.94
N GLY A 163 39.64 59.40 -18.13
CA GLY A 163 38.47 60.12 -18.67
C GLY A 163 38.80 60.84 -20.02
N ASN A 164 37.78 61.36 -20.73
CA ASN A 164 37.86 62.28 -21.91
C ASN A 164 38.45 61.72 -23.24
N MET A 165 38.21 62.29 -24.45
CA MET A 165 37.02 62.93 -25.10
C MET A 165 37.37 63.25 -26.59
N GLN A 166 36.36 63.36 -27.50
CA GLN A 166 36.39 64.12 -28.79
C GLN A 166 37.37 63.64 -29.92
N HIS A 167 37.23 63.94 -31.24
CA HIS A 167 36.25 64.71 -32.03
C HIS A 167 36.17 64.33 -33.55
N ARG A 168 34.95 64.39 -34.14
CA ARG A 168 34.50 64.92 -35.47
C ARG A 168 35.21 64.66 -36.86
N ARG A 169 34.39 64.11 -37.80
CA ARG A 169 34.07 64.60 -39.21
C ARG A 169 35.15 64.46 -40.33
N HIS A 170 34.88 64.44 -41.66
CA HIS A 170 33.74 64.90 -42.53
C HIS A 170 33.69 64.24 -43.98
N ARG A 171 32.49 64.24 -44.63
CA ARG A 171 32.13 64.44 -46.09
C ARG A 171 32.53 63.46 -47.25
N ALA A 172 31.50 62.84 -47.89
CA ALA A 172 30.91 62.99 -49.26
C ALA A 172 31.81 63.09 -50.55
N PRO A 173 31.32 62.99 -51.85
CA PRO A 173 29.92 63.01 -52.38
C PRO A 173 29.53 62.17 -53.67
N SER A 174 28.22 62.18 -54.07
CA SER A 174 27.59 62.23 -55.46
C SER A 174 27.83 61.15 -56.56
N SER A 175 26.96 60.82 -57.56
CA SER A 175 25.58 61.26 -57.98
C SER A 175 24.97 60.52 -59.24
N PHE A 176 23.64 60.67 -59.48
CA PHE A 176 22.86 60.65 -60.77
C PHE A 176 22.61 59.31 -61.55
N GLN A 177 21.53 59.04 -62.34
CA GLN A 177 20.33 59.82 -62.80
C GLN A 177 19.07 58.92 -63.16
N HIS A 178 17.96 59.57 -63.60
CA HIS A 178 16.55 59.11 -63.89
C HIS A 178 16.28 58.62 -65.36
N PRO A 179 15.03 58.46 -65.97
CA PRO A 179 13.60 58.59 -65.51
C PRO A 179 12.50 57.57 -66.02
N GLU A 180 11.28 57.67 -65.45
CA GLU A 180 9.88 57.63 -66.05
C GLU A 180 9.19 56.37 -66.67
N ASN A 181 7.96 56.56 -67.22
CA ASN A 181 6.74 55.71 -67.23
C ASN A 181 5.86 56.09 -68.50
N PRO A 182 4.51 55.88 -68.67
CA PRO A 182 3.46 55.06 -68.01
C PRO A 182 2.39 54.34 -68.92
N MET A 183 1.49 53.57 -68.27
CA MET A 183 0.07 53.23 -68.67
C MET A 183 -0.33 52.36 -69.90
N ASN A 184 -1.32 51.49 -69.64
CA ASN A 184 -2.58 51.20 -70.40
C ASN A 184 -2.80 49.99 -71.37
N ARG A 185 -4.00 49.39 -71.19
CA ARG A 185 -4.94 48.70 -72.14
C ARG A 185 -4.73 47.27 -72.71
N ARG A 186 -5.66 46.38 -72.26
CA ARG A 186 -6.48 45.33 -72.92
C ARG A 186 -6.26 44.90 -74.40
N MET A 187 -6.45 43.58 -74.61
CA MET A 187 -7.27 42.84 -75.64
C MET A 187 -6.60 41.76 -76.50
N ASN A 188 -7.38 40.68 -76.72
CA ASN A 188 -7.13 39.36 -77.33
C ASN A 188 -6.55 39.30 -78.76
N SER A 189 -5.85 38.21 -79.08
CA SER A 189 -6.18 37.28 -80.20
C SER A 189 -5.30 36.02 -80.25
N ASN A 190 -5.84 34.89 -80.72
CA ASN A 190 -5.19 33.57 -80.84
C ASN A 190 -4.27 33.45 -82.08
N ILE A 191 -3.21 32.62 -82.01
CA ILE A 191 -2.68 31.78 -83.11
C ILE A 191 -2.11 30.48 -82.51
N ASP A 192 -2.39 29.32 -83.12
CA ASP A 192 -1.84 27.99 -82.80
C ASP A 192 -0.55 27.68 -83.60
N ASP A 193 0.43 26.97 -83.01
CA ASP A 193 0.78 25.58 -83.40
C ASP A 193 1.96 24.98 -82.57
N ARG A 194 1.76 23.74 -82.09
CA ARG A 194 2.69 22.59 -81.81
C ARG A 194 4.18 22.90 -81.48
N LEU A 195 4.79 22.36 -80.40
CA LEU A 195 4.98 20.92 -80.09
C LEU A 195 5.39 20.65 -78.61
N SER A 196 5.13 19.41 -78.16
CA SER A 196 5.68 18.70 -76.96
C SER A 196 5.25 19.09 -75.52
N ASN A 197 4.75 18.06 -74.81
CA ASN A 197 4.26 17.99 -73.41
C ASN A 197 5.38 17.50 -72.44
N PRO A 198 5.13 17.36 -71.11
CA PRO A 198 4.38 18.22 -70.18
C PRO A 198 5.13 18.43 -68.82
N LEU A 199 4.76 19.42 -68.00
CA LEU A 199 4.72 19.36 -66.51
C LEU A 199 4.13 20.66 -65.91
N PRO A 200 3.49 20.62 -64.72
CA PRO A 200 2.72 21.74 -64.18
C PRO A 200 3.45 22.48 -63.04
N ASP A 201 3.10 23.75 -62.79
CA ASP A 201 2.55 24.17 -61.49
C ASP A 201 1.96 25.60 -61.51
N LEU A 202 0.64 25.74 -61.63
CA LEU A 202 -0.06 27.01 -61.37
C LEU A 202 -0.81 27.02 -60.01
N VAL A 203 -0.69 25.95 -59.23
CA VAL A 203 -1.36 25.80 -57.93
C VAL A 203 -0.53 26.45 -56.82
N GLY A 204 0.81 26.38 -56.93
CA GLY A 204 1.76 26.95 -55.96
C GLY A 204 1.63 28.46 -55.68
N MET A 205 1.05 29.27 -56.58
CA MET A 205 0.88 30.71 -56.36
C MET A 205 -0.40 31.12 -55.62
N ARG A 206 -1.46 30.29 -55.61
CA ARG A 206 -2.65 30.57 -54.77
C ARG A 206 -2.45 30.08 -53.34
N TYR A 207 -1.76 28.96 -53.13
CA TYR A 207 -1.41 28.47 -51.80
C TYR A 207 -0.57 29.49 -51.00
N LYS A 208 0.45 30.09 -51.63
CA LYS A 208 1.30 31.14 -51.02
C LYS A 208 0.56 32.44 -50.65
N ARG A 209 -0.66 32.69 -51.15
CA ARG A 209 -1.49 33.85 -50.73
C ARG A 209 -2.46 33.55 -49.58
N ALA A 210 -2.76 32.29 -49.31
CA ALA A 210 -3.54 31.90 -48.12
C ALA A 210 -2.65 31.84 -46.87
N VAL A 211 -1.49 31.18 -46.98
CA VAL A 211 -0.52 31.05 -45.87
C VAL A 211 0.02 32.42 -45.40
N ALA A 212 0.10 33.41 -46.28
CA ALA A 212 0.54 34.77 -45.96
C ALA A 212 -0.49 35.64 -45.19
N ARG A 213 -1.60 35.07 -44.70
CA ARG A 213 -2.61 35.79 -43.88
C ARG A 213 -2.78 35.26 -42.46
N THR A 214 -2.08 34.20 -42.07
CA THR A 214 -2.12 33.64 -40.70
C THR A 214 -0.71 33.40 -40.19
N SER A 215 -0.01 34.49 -39.88
CA SER A 215 1.31 34.50 -39.25
C SER A 215 1.20 34.85 -37.77
N ILE A 216 0.80 33.87 -36.96
CA ILE A 216 0.93 33.79 -35.48
C ILE A 216 0.94 32.29 -35.10
N ASP A 217 1.81 31.93 -34.17
CA ASP A 217 1.98 30.63 -33.48
C ASP A 217 2.32 29.35 -34.29
N PHE A 218 3.57 28.92 -34.13
CA PHE A 218 4.11 27.64 -34.61
C PHE A 218 3.46 26.39 -33.96
N GLU A 219 2.64 26.54 -32.91
CA GLU A 219 1.85 25.45 -32.32
C GLU A 219 0.65 25.02 -33.18
N TYR A 220 0.21 25.82 -34.17
CA TYR A 220 -0.99 25.48 -34.95
C TYR A 220 -0.74 24.45 -36.06
N ASN A 221 0.40 24.50 -36.74
CA ASN A 221 0.69 23.65 -37.91
C ASN A 221 0.88 22.16 -37.54
N SER A 222 1.48 21.88 -36.38
CA SER A 222 1.65 20.52 -35.88
C SER A 222 0.30 19.86 -35.55
N ASN A 223 -0.64 20.62 -34.98
CA ASN A 223 -1.98 20.14 -34.64
C ASN A 223 -2.84 19.83 -35.87
N ILE A 224 -2.74 20.63 -36.94
CA ILE A 224 -3.46 20.35 -38.21
C ILE A 224 -2.93 19.07 -38.86
N GLN A 225 -1.60 18.90 -38.97
CA GLN A 225 -1.03 17.68 -39.56
C GLN A 225 -1.33 16.44 -38.71
N TYR A 226 -1.35 16.57 -37.38
CA TYR A 226 -1.72 15.50 -36.44
C TYR A 226 -3.19 15.08 -36.56
N LEU A 227 -4.10 16.03 -36.80
CA LEU A 227 -5.49 15.71 -37.13
C LEU A 227 -5.59 15.02 -38.50
N MET A 228 -4.92 15.52 -39.54
CA MET A 228 -4.91 14.86 -40.87
C MET A 228 -4.47 13.38 -40.82
N ASP A 229 -3.56 13.02 -39.89
CA ASP A 229 -3.14 11.64 -39.68
C ASP A 229 -4.14 10.77 -38.88
N ILE A 230 -5.00 11.38 -38.07
CA ILE A 230 -6.22 10.75 -37.52
C ILE A 230 -7.26 10.57 -38.63
N PHE A 231 -7.36 11.52 -39.56
CA PHE A 231 -8.32 11.56 -40.67
C PHE A 231 -7.95 10.76 -41.94
N ARG A 232 -6.96 9.85 -41.86
CA ARG A 232 -6.60 8.98 -43.00
C ARG A 232 -7.70 7.98 -43.38
N PRO A 233 -7.88 7.66 -44.67
CA PRO A 233 -8.86 6.68 -45.13
C PRO A 233 -8.72 5.32 -44.43
N GLY A 234 -9.84 4.73 -44.01
CA GLY A 234 -9.89 3.42 -43.35
C GLY A 234 -9.73 3.39 -41.82
N ARG A 235 -9.69 4.55 -41.14
CA ARG A 235 -9.59 4.63 -39.67
C ARG A 235 -10.78 5.28 -38.94
N ILE A 236 -11.83 5.67 -39.66
CA ILE A 236 -12.97 6.43 -39.12
C ILE A 236 -14.26 5.72 -39.54
N SER A 237 -15.18 5.49 -38.59
CA SER A 237 -16.52 4.96 -38.86
C SER A 237 -17.40 6.01 -39.54
N GLU A 238 -18.38 5.57 -40.33
CA GLU A 238 -19.30 6.47 -41.04
C GLU A 238 -20.05 7.40 -40.05
N GLU A 239 -20.39 6.88 -38.87
CA GLU A 239 -20.99 7.60 -37.74
C GLU A 239 -20.13 8.79 -37.26
N ALA A 240 -18.81 8.64 -37.24
CA ALA A 240 -17.89 9.69 -36.82
C ALA A 240 -17.76 10.80 -37.87
N VAL A 241 -17.86 10.47 -39.18
CA VAL A 241 -17.93 11.47 -40.25
C VAL A 241 -19.24 12.27 -40.16
N GLN A 242 -20.38 11.59 -39.99
CA GLN A 242 -21.68 12.25 -39.80
C GLN A 242 -21.69 13.17 -38.56
N SER A 243 -21.08 12.72 -37.45
CA SER A 243 -20.96 13.50 -36.22
C SER A 243 -20.13 14.77 -36.41
N LEU A 244 -19.02 14.70 -37.15
CA LEU A 244 -18.17 15.86 -37.44
C LEU A 244 -18.87 16.88 -38.33
N ILE A 245 -19.64 16.42 -39.34
CA ILE A 245 -20.46 17.31 -40.17
C ILE A 245 -21.53 18.02 -39.32
N LYS A 246 -22.24 17.30 -38.43
CA LYS A 246 -23.21 17.91 -37.50
C LYS A 246 -22.57 18.92 -36.53
N ILE A 247 -21.30 18.73 -36.15
CA ILE A 247 -20.56 19.66 -35.27
C ILE A 247 -20.09 20.91 -36.06
N SER A 248 -19.60 20.75 -37.30
CA SER A 248 -19.22 21.87 -38.17
C SER A 248 -20.40 22.81 -38.46
N LEU A 249 -21.60 22.24 -38.65
CA LEU A 249 -22.85 22.98 -38.85
C LEU A 249 -23.39 23.67 -37.57
N ASN A 250 -22.87 23.37 -36.38
CA ASN A 250 -23.40 23.95 -35.13
C ASN A 250 -22.85 25.36 -34.87
N GLU A 251 -23.71 26.38 -34.81
CA GLU A 251 -23.31 27.79 -34.65
C GLU A 251 -22.54 28.10 -33.35
N ASN A 252 -22.69 27.28 -32.30
CA ASN A 252 -22.04 27.52 -30.99
C ASN A 252 -20.61 26.95 -30.89
N VAL A 253 -20.04 26.41 -31.97
CA VAL A 253 -18.65 25.92 -32.01
C VAL A 253 -17.72 27.06 -32.43
N SER A 254 -16.60 27.23 -31.72
CA SER A 254 -15.65 28.32 -31.98
C SER A 254 -15.07 28.25 -33.39
N GLU A 255 -14.89 29.41 -34.03
CA GLU A 255 -14.41 29.51 -35.42
C GLU A 255 -13.13 28.71 -35.68
N ASN A 256 -12.17 28.78 -34.75
CA ASN A 256 -10.93 28.01 -34.86
C ASN A 256 -11.17 26.49 -34.89
N LEU A 257 -12.09 25.97 -34.08
CA LEU A 257 -12.42 24.54 -34.08
C LEU A 257 -13.26 24.16 -35.31
N LYS A 258 -14.14 25.04 -35.79
CA LYS A 258 -14.83 24.89 -37.08
C LYS A 258 -13.85 24.78 -38.24
N VAL A 259 -12.91 25.72 -38.37
CA VAL A 259 -11.89 25.71 -39.42
C VAL A 259 -11.08 24.41 -39.40
N MET A 260 -10.73 23.88 -38.23
CA MET A 260 -10.03 22.59 -38.12
C MET A 260 -10.91 21.39 -38.54
N ILE A 261 -12.20 21.39 -38.19
CA ILE A 261 -13.15 20.35 -38.58
C ILE A 261 -13.45 20.43 -40.09
N ASP A 262 -13.65 21.63 -40.64
CA ASP A 262 -13.91 21.87 -42.05
C ASP A 262 -12.71 21.47 -42.92
N VAL A 263 -11.48 21.75 -42.48
CA VAL A 263 -10.25 21.28 -43.15
C VAL A 263 -10.14 19.75 -43.15
N ALA A 264 -10.53 19.07 -42.07
CA ALA A 264 -10.58 17.61 -42.03
C ALA A 264 -11.70 17.02 -42.92
N ILE A 265 -12.87 17.68 -42.96
CA ILE A 265 -14.00 17.33 -43.83
C ILE A 265 -13.61 17.48 -45.31
N ASP A 266 -13.00 18.61 -45.70
CA ASP A 266 -12.57 18.86 -47.08
C ASP A 266 -11.45 17.88 -47.50
N TYR A 267 -10.56 17.48 -46.58
CA TYR A 267 -9.58 16.42 -46.83
C TYR A 267 -10.25 15.05 -47.07
N TYR A 268 -11.19 14.62 -46.21
CA TYR A 268 -11.92 13.37 -46.39
C TYR A 268 -12.74 13.35 -47.69
N LYS A 269 -13.44 14.45 -48.01
CA LYS A 269 -14.16 14.69 -49.26
C LYS A 269 -13.26 14.59 -50.50
N ASN A 270 -12.04 15.13 -50.44
CA ASN A 270 -11.09 15.04 -51.54
C ASN A 270 -10.51 13.63 -51.73
N GLN A 271 -10.45 12.81 -50.67
CA GLN A 271 -10.01 11.41 -50.74
C GLN A 271 -11.14 10.44 -51.14
N ASN A 272 -12.39 10.68 -50.70
CA ASN A 272 -13.54 9.79 -50.96
C ASN A 272 -14.79 10.57 -51.49
N PRO A 273 -14.71 11.20 -52.67
CA PRO A 273 -15.72 12.16 -53.16
C PRO A 273 -17.10 11.59 -53.54
N TYR A 274 -17.23 10.26 -53.62
CA TYR A 274 -18.51 9.58 -53.84
C TYR A 274 -19.21 9.21 -52.52
N GLN A 275 -18.49 8.60 -51.58
CA GLN A 275 -19.02 8.25 -50.25
C GLN A 275 -19.40 9.51 -49.47
N PHE A 276 -18.58 10.58 -49.55
CA PHE A 276 -18.91 11.88 -48.94
C PHE A 276 -20.21 12.50 -49.47
N ARG A 277 -20.51 12.36 -50.77
CA ARG A 277 -21.79 12.83 -51.35
C ARG A 277 -22.97 11.99 -50.88
N HIS A 278 -22.78 10.68 -50.69
CA HIS A 278 -23.80 9.80 -50.14
C HIS A 278 -24.10 10.13 -48.67
N GLU A 279 -23.07 10.38 -47.85
CA GLU A 279 -23.26 10.77 -46.45
C GLU A 279 -23.91 12.16 -46.28
N ILE A 280 -23.55 13.16 -47.10
CA ILE A 280 -24.27 14.45 -47.08
C ILE A 280 -25.75 14.30 -47.44
N SER A 281 -26.11 13.39 -48.36
CA SER A 281 -27.54 13.14 -48.67
C SER A 281 -28.32 12.60 -47.47
N LYS A 282 -27.72 11.73 -46.64
CA LYS A 282 -28.36 11.18 -45.43
C LYS A 282 -28.55 12.22 -44.31
N ILE A 283 -27.73 13.27 -44.30
CA ILE A 283 -27.76 14.33 -43.28
C ILE A 283 -28.86 15.35 -43.60
N ASN A 284 -29.05 15.70 -44.87
CA ASN A 284 -30.10 16.62 -45.30
C ASN A 284 -31.53 16.05 -45.15
N ASP A 285 -31.69 14.73 -45.02
CA ASP A 285 -32.99 14.08 -44.81
C ASP A 285 -33.36 13.92 -43.31
N ASN A 286 -32.51 14.33 -42.36
CA ASN A 286 -32.74 14.15 -40.91
C ASN A 286 -32.52 15.45 -40.09
N GLU A 287 -33.35 16.46 -40.36
CA GLU A 287 -33.61 17.54 -39.40
C GLU A 287 -34.49 17.04 -38.24
N GLU A 288 -33.89 16.39 -37.24
CA GLU A 288 -34.29 16.41 -35.81
C GLU A 288 -33.42 15.41 -35.02
N GLY A 289 -32.93 15.81 -33.83
CA GLY A 289 -32.13 14.92 -32.96
C GLY A 289 -30.91 15.59 -32.32
N ASN A 290 -31.14 16.45 -31.34
CA ASN A 290 -30.12 17.14 -30.55
C ASN A 290 -29.77 16.31 -29.30
N GLU A 291 -28.75 15.44 -29.37
CA GLU A 291 -28.15 14.83 -28.16
C GLU A 291 -26.75 15.40 -27.87
N LYS A 292 -26.54 15.86 -26.62
CA LYS A 292 -25.37 16.63 -26.22
C LYS A 292 -24.15 15.73 -25.92
N PHE A 293 -23.30 15.53 -26.92
CA PHE A 293 -21.92 15.10 -26.68
C PHE A 293 -21.14 16.21 -25.94
N THR A 294 -20.76 15.97 -24.68
CA THR A 294 -20.07 16.98 -23.87
C THR A 294 -18.54 16.88 -23.95
N VAL A 295 -17.89 18.05 -24.01
CA VAL A 295 -16.44 18.23 -24.19
C VAL A 295 -15.57 17.42 -23.21
N ALA A 296 -16.06 17.16 -21.99
CA ALA A 296 -15.35 16.39 -20.97
C ALA A 296 -15.00 14.95 -21.44
N SER A 297 -15.89 14.29 -22.17
CA SER A 297 -15.68 12.93 -22.69
C SER A 297 -14.54 12.87 -23.73
N PHE A 298 -14.43 13.92 -24.54
CA PHE A 298 -13.38 14.06 -25.57
C PHE A 298 -12.00 14.33 -24.96
N VAL A 299 -11.93 15.19 -23.93
CA VAL A 299 -10.68 15.48 -23.20
C VAL A 299 -10.14 14.25 -22.47
N TYR A 300 -11.01 13.39 -21.93
CA TYR A 300 -10.60 12.14 -21.28
C TYR A 300 -9.95 11.15 -22.27
N PHE A 301 -10.51 11.04 -23.49
CA PHE A 301 -9.99 10.17 -24.54
C PHE A 301 -8.61 10.62 -25.06
N LEU A 302 -8.46 11.93 -25.35
CA LEU A 302 -7.19 12.52 -25.81
C LEU A 302 -6.05 12.33 -24.80
N ARG A 303 -6.32 12.52 -23.50
CA ARG A 303 -5.29 12.48 -22.45
C ARG A 303 -4.65 11.10 -22.25
N ASN A 304 -5.37 10.02 -22.59
CA ASN A 304 -4.87 8.65 -22.51
C ASN A 304 -4.08 8.24 -23.76
N SER A 305 -4.52 8.63 -24.95
CA SER A 305 -3.82 8.32 -26.22
C SER A 305 -2.48 9.05 -26.37
N ILE A 306 -2.39 10.32 -25.94
CA ILE A 306 -1.15 11.11 -26.05
C ILE A 306 -0.02 10.53 -25.18
N ARG A 307 -0.34 9.90 -24.04
CA ARG A 307 0.65 9.38 -23.08
C ARG A 307 1.29 8.05 -23.49
N SER A 308 0.73 7.34 -24.48
CA SER A 308 1.22 6.03 -24.93
C SER A 308 2.07 6.04 -26.21
N GLN A 309 2.21 7.17 -26.91
CA GLN A 309 3.02 7.24 -28.15
C GLN A 309 4.23 8.19 -28.13
N THR A 310 4.39 9.06 -27.14
CA THR A 310 5.53 10.00 -27.01
C THR A 310 6.91 9.33 -26.86
N ARG A 311 6.99 7.99 -26.84
CA ARG A 311 8.23 7.20 -26.73
C ARG A 311 8.59 6.41 -28.00
N ARG A 312 7.90 6.60 -29.14
CA ARG A 312 8.09 5.74 -30.33
C ARG A 312 8.42 6.44 -31.66
N MET A 313 8.46 7.77 -31.74
CA MET A 313 8.71 8.50 -33.00
C MET A 313 9.92 9.44 -32.92
N SER A 314 11.12 8.87 -32.77
CA SER A 314 12.39 9.61 -32.95
C SER A 314 13.45 8.79 -33.70
N ARG A 315 13.05 8.00 -34.70
CA ARG A 315 13.95 7.32 -35.66
C ARG A 315 13.25 7.05 -36.98
N ASN A 316 14.00 7.22 -38.07
CA ASN A 316 13.69 6.91 -39.47
C ASN A 316 12.55 7.80 -40.05
N VAL A 317 12.80 8.74 -40.96
CA VAL A 317 13.54 8.56 -42.23
C VAL A 317 14.50 9.73 -42.49
N ASN A 318 15.78 9.41 -42.68
CA ASN A 318 16.76 10.25 -43.36
C ASN A 318 17.10 9.52 -44.68
N GLU A 319 16.99 10.17 -45.84
CA GLU A 319 17.64 9.65 -47.06
C GLU A 319 18.37 10.76 -47.84
N ARG A 320 19.70 10.64 -47.81
CA ARG A 320 20.71 11.05 -48.82
C ARG A 320 21.01 12.55 -48.99
N LEU A 321 22.18 12.96 -48.48
CA LEU A 321 23.38 13.03 -49.34
C LEU A 321 24.69 12.93 -48.53
N HIS A 322 25.79 12.62 -49.22
CA HIS A 322 27.08 12.22 -48.63
C HIS A 322 28.02 13.39 -48.28
N LEU A 323 28.89 13.18 -47.29
CA LEU A 323 30.21 13.83 -47.23
C LEU A 323 31.24 12.93 -46.54
N GLN A 324 32.52 13.08 -46.90
CA GLN A 324 33.63 12.19 -46.55
C GLN A 324 34.86 13.00 -46.12
N LEU A 325 35.48 12.68 -44.98
CA LEU A 325 36.69 13.35 -44.45
C LEU A 325 37.76 12.32 -44.07
N SER A 326 39.04 12.64 -44.27
CA SER A 326 40.18 11.75 -44.06
C SER A 326 40.91 12.01 -42.73
N TYR A 327 41.67 11.03 -42.26
CA TYR A 327 42.36 11.06 -40.96
C TYR A 327 43.31 12.27 -40.78
N GLN A 328 43.95 12.75 -41.86
CA GLN A 328 44.82 13.93 -41.84
C GLN A 328 44.07 15.25 -41.59
N GLN A 329 42.73 15.27 -41.68
CA GLN A 329 41.92 16.47 -41.45
C GLN A 329 41.52 16.65 -39.97
N LEU A 330 41.78 15.66 -39.10
CA LEU A 330 41.45 15.70 -37.66
C LEU A 330 42.55 16.33 -36.78
N GLU A 331 43.82 16.28 -37.18
CA GLU A 331 44.94 16.78 -36.36
C GLU A 331 44.88 18.29 -36.05
N GLN A 332 44.15 19.08 -36.83
CA GLN A 332 44.14 20.54 -36.66
C GLN A 332 43.15 21.04 -35.59
N LEU A 333 42.24 20.19 -35.08
CA LEU A 333 41.36 20.53 -33.95
C LEU A 333 42.10 20.61 -32.61
N TYR A 334 43.31 20.03 -32.50
CA TYR A 334 44.18 20.16 -31.33
C TYR A 334 44.64 21.61 -31.04
N LYS A 335 44.47 22.55 -31.99
CA LYS A 335 44.89 23.95 -31.84
C LYS A 335 43.84 24.86 -31.19
N TYR A 336 42.66 24.35 -30.84
CA TYR A 336 41.53 25.12 -30.29
C TYR A 336 41.39 25.05 -28.76
N SER A 337 42.50 24.83 -28.05
CA SER A 337 42.57 24.62 -26.58
C SER A 337 42.01 25.76 -25.70
N ARG A 338 41.65 26.90 -26.29
CA ARG A 338 41.06 28.05 -25.58
C ARG A 338 39.55 27.93 -25.32
N ILE A 339 38.82 26.99 -25.93
CA ILE A 339 37.35 26.86 -25.81
C ILE A 339 36.96 25.85 -24.72
N ASN A 340 37.50 25.99 -23.51
CA ASN A 340 37.36 25.00 -22.42
C ASN A 340 36.04 25.10 -21.60
N GLN A 341 35.13 26.02 -21.96
CA GLN A 341 33.87 26.28 -21.25
C GLN A 341 32.65 25.50 -21.78
N MET A 342 32.79 24.74 -22.87
CA MET A 342 31.67 24.10 -23.58
C MET A 342 30.99 23.01 -22.72
N GLU A 343 29.66 23.13 -22.54
CA GLU A 343 28.87 22.14 -21.78
C GLU A 343 28.01 21.22 -22.66
N TYR A 344 27.62 21.70 -23.86
CA TYR A 344 26.75 20.99 -24.80
C TYR A 344 27.39 20.97 -26.19
N PHE A 345 27.55 19.77 -26.76
CA PHE A 345 28.05 19.58 -28.12
C PHE A 345 27.12 18.65 -28.93
N THR A 346 26.75 19.05 -30.14
CA THR A 346 25.96 18.24 -31.06
C THR A 346 26.53 18.32 -32.48
N CYS A 347 26.85 17.16 -33.06
CA CYS A 347 27.20 17.04 -34.48
C CYS A 347 26.60 15.74 -35.03
N ARG A 348 25.35 15.82 -35.50
CA ARG A 348 24.65 14.72 -36.16
C ARG A 348 24.80 14.81 -37.67
N ASN A 349 24.89 13.67 -38.35
CA ASN A 349 25.06 13.59 -39.81
C ASN A 349 26.35 14.27 -40.31
N CYS A 350 27.41 14.29 -39.48
CA CYS A 350 28.68 15.00 -39.75
C CYS A 350 29.79 14.13 -40.37
N SER A 351 29.52 12.84 -40.64
CA SER A 351 30.51 11.83 -41.05
C SER A 351 31.74 11.73 -40.12
N LEU A 352 31.55 11.96 -38.83
CA LEU A 352 32.62 11.98 -37.82
C LEU A 352 33.21 10.57 -37.61
N HIS A 353 34.54 10.42 -37.67
CA HIS A 353 35.22 9.11 -37.52
C HIS A 353 35.76 8.83 -36.10
N SER A 354 35.98 9.87 -35.29
CA SER A 354 36.42 9.78 -33.89
C SER A 354 35.88 10.99 -33.10
N ILE A 355 35.70 10.80 -31.79
CA ILE A 355 35.35 11.86 -30.82
C ILE A 355 36.47 12.20 -29.85
N ASP A 356 37.68 11.67 -30.05
CA ASP A 356 38.78 11.78 -29.08
C ASP A 356 39.19 13.25 -28.84
N PHE A 357 39.01 14.12 -29.85
CA PHE A 357 39.23 15.57 -29.74
C PHE A 357 38.34 16.27 -28.70
N LEU A 358 37.24 15.65 -28.24
CA LEU A 358 36.38 16.19 -27.19
C LEU A 358 37.07 16.17 -25.81
N VAL A 359 38.17 15.42 -25.64
CA VAL A 359 38.95 15.33 -24.39
C VAL A 359 39.33 16.70 -23.79
N GLN A 360 39.51 17.73 -24.62
CA GLN A 360 39.88 19.07 -24.16
C GLN A 360 38.71 19.84 -23.49
N PHE A 361 37.47 19.42 -23.71
CA PHE A 361 36.26 20.10 -23.22
C PHE A 361 35.76 19.46 -21.92
N THR A 362 36.53 19.64 -20.84
CA THR A 362 36.32 18.97 -19.53
C THR A 362 34.97 19.28 -18.85
N LYS A 363 34.25 20.31 -19.30
CA LYS A 363 32.92 20.69 -18.80
C LYS A 363 31.74 20.07 -19.56
N LEU A 364 31.96 19.28 -20.62
CA LEU A 364 30.87 18.65 -21.37
C LEU A 364 29.98 17.78 -20.47
N LYS A 365 28.69 18.10 -20.46
CA LYS A 365 27.61 17.33 -19.82
C LYS A 365 26.80 16.54 -20.85
N TYR A 366 26.64 17.08 -22.05
CA TYR A 366 25.83 16.50 -23.12
C TYR A 366 26.61 16.44 -24.44
N VAL A 367 26.74 15.25 -25.00
CA VAL A 367 27.39 14.99 -26.29
C VAL A 367 26.46 14.16 -27.16
N ASP A 368 26.09 14.70 -28.32
CA ASP A 368 25.34 13.97 -29.34
C ASP A 368 26.10 13.92 -30.68
N VAL A 369 26.58 12.73 -30.99
CA VAL A 369 27.34 12.37 -32.19
C VAL A 369 26.65 11.22 -32.92
N SER A 370 25.33 11.15 -32.81
CA SER A 370 24.52 10.10 -33.46
C SER A 370 24.54 10.24 -34.98
N ASN A 371 24.41 9.12 -35.70
CA ASN A 371 24.47 9.05 -37.17
C ASN A 371 25.79 9.60 -37.75
N ASN A 372 26.89 8.94 -37.37
CA ASN A 372 28.26 9.23 -37.80
C ASN A 372 29.02 7.91 -38.08
N MET A 373 30.34 7.97 -38.29
CA MET A 373 31.18 6.85 -38.72
C MET A 373 32.22 6.43 -37.64
N ILE A 374 31.88 6.61 -36.37
CA ILE A 374 32.78 6.30 -35.23
C ILE A 374 32.95 4.79 -35.09
N LYS A 375 34.18 4.30 -35.07
CA LYS A 375 34.50 2.85 -34.98
C LYS A 375 34.86 2.34 -33.58
N SER A 376 35.27 3.23 -32.69
CA SER A 376 35.64 2.91 -31.31
C SER A 376 35.46 4.14 -30.43
N VAL A 377 35.07 3.93 -29.18
CA VAL A 377 35.07 4.98 -28.15
C VAL A 377 36.03 4.55 -27.05
N ASP A 378 37.28 5.02 -27.14
CA ASP A 378 38.26 4.69 -26.11
C ASP A 378 38.02 5.53 -24.85
N CYS A 379 37.35 4.92 -23.89
CA CYS A 379 37.06 5.51 -22.58
C CYS A 379 38.33 5.85 -21.77
N LYS A 380 39.54 5.46 -22.21
CA LYS A 380 40.81 5.95 -21.66
C LYS A 380 41.21 7.33 -22.19
N GLN A 381 40.92 7.63 -23.46
CA GLN A 381 41.25 8.92 -24.05
C GLN A 381 40.27 10.00 -23.56
N LEU A 382 39.00 9.64 -23.35
CA LEU A 382 37.96 10.54 -22.84
C LEU A 382 37.88 10.63 -21.30
N VAL A 383 38.98 10.32 -20.58
CA VAL A 383 39.04 10.31 -19.10
C VAL A 383 38.81 11.68 -18.46
N SER A 384 39.06 12.75 -19.20
CA SER A 384 38.85 14.13 -18.74
C SER A 384 37.37 14.51 -18.59
N LEU A 385 36.44 13.81 -19.27
CA LEU A 385 35.01 14.13 -19.33
C LEU A 385 34.23 13.66 -18.10
N LYS A 386 34.70 14.06 -16.90
CA LYS A 386 34.13 13.65 -15.60
C LYS A 386 32.74 14.21 -15.33
N GLN A 387 32.30 15.23 -16.09
CA GLN A 387 30.97 15.84 -15.97
C GLN A 387 29.93 15.28 -16.96
N LEU A 388 30.31 14.29 -17.79
CA LEU A 388 29.44 13.77 -18.85
C LEU A 388 28.24 13.02 -18.26
N GLU A 389 27.03 13.53 -18.53
CA GLU A 389 25.75 13.00 -18.10
C GLU A 389 25.01 12.28 -19.23
N TYR A 390 25.18 12.72 -20.48
CA TYR A 390 24.53 12.18 -21.66
C TYR A 390 25.54 11.97 -22.81
N LEU A 391 25.64 10.73 -23.29
CA LEU A 391 26.39 10.38 -24.50
C LEU A 391 25.48 9.65 -25.48
N LEU A 392 25.12 10.34 -26.57
CA LEU A 392 24.31 9.79 -27.66
C LEU A 392 25.24 9.53 -28.86
N ALA A 393 25.59 8.26 -29.06
CA ALA A 393 26.51 7.78 -30.09
C ALA A 393 25.90 6.58 -30.84
N SER A 394 24.59 6.68 -31.12
CA SER A 394 23.84 5.65 -31.82
C SER A 394 23.93 5.81 -33.33
N ASP A 395 23.60 4.76 -34.07
CA ASP A 395 23.68 4.74 -35.54
C ASP A 395 25.13 5.08 -35.98
N ASN A 396 26.08 4.30 -35.49
CA ASN A 396 27.53 4.43 -35.73
C ASN A 396 28.12 3.03 -36.02
N ASN A 397 29.45 2.90 -36.15
CA ASN A 397 30.12 1.63 -36.42
C ASN A 397 30.99 1.14 -35.23
N ILE A 398 30.57 1.41 -33.99
CA ILE A 398 31.37 1.12 -32.79
C ILE A 398 31.51 -0.39 -32.60
N VAL A 399 32.75 -0.89 -32.71
CA VAL A 399 33.11 -2.32 -32.60
C VAL A 399 33.51 -2.68 -31.16
N SER A 400 34.11 -1.74 -30.42
CA SER A 400 34.62 -1.97 -29.07
C SER A 400 34.50 -0.75 -28.14
N LEU A 401 34.35 -1.05 -26.85
CA LEU A 401 34.21 -0.10 -25.73
C LEU A 401 34.97 -0.63 -24.51
N ASN A 402 35.76 0.23 -23.86
CA ASN A 402 36.55 -0.13 -22.68
C ASN A 402 35.78 0.12 -21.37
N PHE A 403 34.86 -0.80 -21.04
CA PHE A 403 33.98 -0.70 -19.86
C PHE A 403 34.70 -0.53 -18.52
N THR A 404 35.89 -1.12 -18.36
CA THR A 404 36.64 -1.10 -17.10
C THR A 404 37.13 0.32 -16.76
N SER A 405 37.47 1.12 -17.77
CA SER A 405 37.78 2.55 -17.59
C SER A 405 36.49 3.37 -17.47
N MET A 406 35.46 3.04 -18.27
CA MET A 406 34.17 3.76 -18.28
C MET A 406 33.54 3.87 -16.88
N LEU A 407 33.47 2.74 -16.15
CA LEU A 407 32.87 2.66 -14.81
C LEU A 407 33.63 3.42 -13.72
N LYS A 408 34.92 3.73 -13.92
CA LYS A 408 35.72 4.52 -12.97
C LYS A 408 35.64 6.02 -13.23
N THR A 409 35.38 6.42 -14.47
CA THR A 409 35.55 7.81 -14.92
C THR A 409 34.23 8.56 -15.08
N TRP A 410 33.22 7.96 -15.70
CA TRP A 410 31.96 8.64 -16.02
C TRP A 410 30.87 8.34 -14.98
N SER A 411 31.16 8.64 -13.71
CA SER A 411 30.26 8.36 -12.58
C SER A 411 28.93 9.13 -12.61
N LYS A 412 28.82 10.16 -13.45
CA LYS A 412 27.61 10.96 -13.68
C LYS A 412 26.80 10.55 -14.91
N LEU A 413 27.25 9.57 -15.71
CA LEU A 413 26.59 9.23 -16.97
C LEU A 413 25.22 8.59 -16.71
N HIS A 414 24.16 9.34 -16.99
CA HIS A 414 22.77 8.92 -16.85
C HIS A 414 22.25 8.20 -18.11
N VAL A 415 22.70 8.62 -19.30
CA VAL A 415 22.23 8.06 -20.57
C VAL A 415 23.40 7.77 -21.51
N LEU A 416 23.50 6.50 -21.92
CA LEU A 416 24.41 6.02 -22.96
C LEU A 416 23.57 5.37 -24.06
N ASN A 417 23.43 6.03 -25.21
CA ASN A 417 22.67 5.52 -26.35
C ASN A 417 23.63 5.03 -27.44
N LEU A 418 23.77 3.71 -27.55
CA LEU A 418 24.62 3.00 -28.52
C LEU A 418 23.81 2.13 -29.50
N ASN A 419 22.50 2.38 -29.61
CA ASN A 419 21.62 1.62 -30.51
C ASN A 419 22.14 1.66 -31.95
N ASN A 420 21.87 0.61 -32.73
CA ASN A 420 22.27 0.50 -34.15
C ASN A 420 23.78 0.67 -34.40
N ASN A 421 24.62 0.03 -33.57
CA ASN A 421 26.04 -0.20 -33.88
C ASN A 421 26.20 -1.71 -34.24
N PRO A 422 26.27 -2.10 -35.52
CA PRO A 422 26.06 -3.49 -35.94
C PRO A 422 27.23 -4.43 -35.63
N GLU A 423 28.46 -3.92 -35.50
CA GLU A 423 29.65 -4.71 -35.15
C GLU A 423 29.89 -4.83 -33.63
N LEU A 424 28.98 -4.28 -32.80
CA LEU A 424 29.10 -4.29 -31.35
C LEU A 424 28.87 -5.71 -30.78
N SER A 425 29.93 -6.39 -30.36
CA SER A 425 29.84 -7.83 -30.05
C SER A 425 28.86 -8.18 -28.92
N CYS A 426 28.11 -9.28 -29.08
CA CYS A 426 27.12 -9.76 -28.10
C CYS A 426 27.67 -10.00 -26.69
N ASP A 427 28.98 -10.25 -26.57
CA ASP A 427 29.64 -10.47 -25.29
C ASP A 427 29.72 -9.20 -24.42
N LEU A 428 29.65 -8.03 -25.07
CA LEU A 428 29.56 -6.72 -24.43
C LEU A 428 28.18 -6.50 -23.80
N VAL A 429 27.12 -6.83 -24.54
CA VAL A 429 25.72 -6.79 -24.07
C VAL A 429 25.53 -7.71 -22.86
N ARG A 430 26.10 -8.92 -22.91
CA ARG A 430 26.09 -9.89 -21.81
C ARG A 430 26.78 -9.35 -20.54
N LYS A 431 27.88 -8.60 -20.68
CA LYS A 431 28.56 -7.94 -19.55
C LYS A 431 27.73 -6.81 -18.96
N MET A 432 27.01 -6.02 -19.77
CA MET A 432 26.13 -4.95 -19.28
C MET A 432 24.92 -5.47 -18.50
N GLN A 433 24.29 -6.56 -18.94
CA GLN A 433 23.11 -7.14 -18.28
C GLN A 433 23.41 -7.62 -16.86
N ASN A 434 24.59 -8.22 -16.62
CA ASN A 434 25.02 -8.65 -15.29
C ASN A 434 25.18 -7.47 -14.30
N SER A 435 25.56 -6.29 -14.78
CA SER A 435 25.67 -5.07 -13.96
C SER A 435 24.31 -4.52 -13.51
N ALA A 436 23.30 -4.54 -14.39
CA ALA A 436 21.94 -4.13 -14.06
C ALA A 436 21.31 -5.08 -13.02
N TYR A 437 21.57 -6.39 -13.13
CA TYR A 437 21.17 -7.38 -12.12
C TYR A 437 21.83 -7.10 -10.75
N TYR A 438 23.11 -6.69 -10.74
CA TYR A 438 23.82 -6.33 -9.51
C TYR A 438 23.22 -5.08 -8.83
N LEU A 439 22.90 -4.03 -9.61
CA LEU A 439 22.24 -2.82 -9.10
C LEU A 439 20.85 -3.10 -8.52
N TYR A 440 20.04 -3.91 -9.21
CA TYR A 440 18.75 -4.37 -8.67
C TYR A 440 18.92 -5.15 -7.35
N LYS A 441 19.93 -6.03 -7.28
CA LYS A 441 20.23 -6.80 -6.06
C LYS A 441 20.65 -5.90 -4.89
N VAL A 442 21.46 -4.85 -5.15
CA VAL A 442 21.90 -3.86 -4.16
C VAL A 442 20.73 -2.97 -3.69
N PHE A 443 19.89 -2.49 -4.61
CA PHE A 443 18.70 -1.70 -4.26
C PHE A 443 17.72 -2.51 -3.41
N LYS A 444 17.43 -3.76 -3.82
CA LYS A 444 16.63 -4.70 -3.03
C LYS A 444 17.24 -4.98 -1.66
N LEU A 445 18.58 -5.08 -1.56
CA LEU A 445 19.29 -5.21 -0.28
C LEU A 445 19.16 -3.97 0.61
N GLN A 446 19.19 -2.75 0.07
CA GLN A 446 19.01 -1.54 0.86
C GLN A 446 17.57 -1.34 1.32
N VAL A 447 16.58 -1.58 0.45
CA VAL A 447 15.16 -1.58 0.84
C VAL A 447 14.87 -2.65 1.89
N ASN A 448 15.41 -3.86 1.73
CA ASN A 448 15.30 -4.91 2.73
C ASN A 448 16.00 -4.55 4.05
N LYS A 449 17.14 -3.83 4.02
CA LYS A 449 17.79 -3.31 5.24
C LYS A 449 16.96 -2.23 5.94
N LEU A 450 16.29 -1.35 5.18
CA LEU A 450 15.41 -0.33 5.75
C LEU A 450 14.17 -0.99 6.39
N ILE A 451 13.52 -1.92 5.69
CA ILE A 451 12.41 -2.72 6.22
C ILE A 451 12.88 -3.50 7.46
N LEU A 452 14.05 -4.15 7.41
CA LEU A 452 14.60 -4.87 8.57
C LEU A 452 14.91 -3.92 9.74
N ALA A 453 15.39 -2.71 9.48
CA ALA A 453 15.61 -1.70 10.52
C ALA A 453 14.30 -1.20 11.13
N THR A 454 13.24 -0.99 10.33
CA THR A 454 11.91 -0.62 10.81
C THR A 454 11.23 -1.76 11.58
N LEU A 455 11.38 -3.01 11.11
CA LEU A 455 10.94 -4.20 11.84
C LEU A 455 11.75 -4.38 13.13
N LEU A 456 13.05 -4.11 13.12
CA LEU A 456 13.91 -4.22 14.30
C LEU A 456 13.60 -3.11 15.31
N THR A 457 13.36 -1.86 14.90
CA THR A 457 12.92 -0.80 15.83
C THR A 457 11.50 -1.04 16.33
N GLY A 458 10.60 -1.57 15.50
CA GLY A 458 9.30 -2.05 15.92
C GLY A 458 9.39 -3.20 16.93
N LEU A 459 10.27 -4.18 16.69
CA LEU A 459 10.55 -5.28 17.62
C LEU A 459 11.24 -4.81 18.90
N ILE A 460 12.11 -3.80 18.85
CA ILE A 460 12.72 -3.18 20.03
C ILE A 460 11.65 -2.38 20.80
N ALA A 461 10.75 -1.68 20.14
CA ALA A 461 9.64 -0.96 20.80
C ALA A 461 8.62 -1.94 21.41
N ILE A 462 8.31 -3.04 20.72
CA ILE A 462 7.54 -4.17 21.28
C ILE A 462 8.29 -4.74 22.48
N ALA A 463 9.54 -5.18 22.32
CA ALA A 463 10.32 -5.77 23.40
C ALA A 463 10.46 -4.82 24.59
N TYR A 464 10.71 -3.53 24.37
CA TYR A 464 10.72 -2.50 25.41
C TYR A 464 9.37 -2.46 26.13
N LYS A 465 8.25 -2.37 25.39
CA LYS A 465 6.91 -2.40 25.99
C LYS A 465 6.67 -3.70 26.78
N LEU A 466 7.01 -4.87 26.23
CA LEU A 466 6.83 -6.17 26.90
C LEU A 466 7.77 -6.39 28.11
N ILE A 467 8.95 -5.77 28.12
CA ILE A 467 9.94 -5.87 29.21
C ILE A 467 9.63 -4.85 30.32
N PHE A 468 9.19 -3.64 29.98
CA PHE A 468 8.89 -2.58 30.95
C PHE A 468 7.43 -2.58 31.44
N ASP A 469 6.49 -3.22 30.73
CA ASP A 469 5.17 -3.62 31.27
C ASP A 469 5.24 -4.91 32.13
N TYR A 470 6.43 -5.36 32.58
CA TYR A 470 6.54 -6.49 33.51
C TYR A 470 5.89 -6.13 34.85
N GLU A 471 4.66 -6.59 35.02
CA GLU A 471 3.73 -6.06 36.00
C GLU A 471 4.10 -6.51 37.42
N TYR A 472 4.67 -5.59 38.21
CA TYR A 472 4.95 -5.84 39.62
C TYR A 472 3.63 -6.07 40.39
N ILE A 473 3.46 -7.28 40.92
CA ILE A 473 2.33 -7.65 41.78
C ILE A 473 2.77 -7.52 43.24
N PRO A 474 2.51 -6.39 43.93
CA PRO A 474 2.98 -6.15 45.30
C PRO A 474 2.45 -7.16 46.33
N ASN A 475 1.30 -7.77 46.03
CA ASN A 475 0.60 -8.70 46.91
C ASN A 475 0.98 -10.17 46.66
N LEU A 476 1.96 -10.42 45.80
CA LEU A 476 2.47 -11.75 45.51
C LEU A 476 3.29 -12.25 46.69
N VAL A 477 2.89 -13.36 47.30
CA VAL A 477 3.58 -13.97 48.45
C VAL A 477 4.03 -15.39 48.14
N SER A 478 5.08 -15.86 48.82
CA SER A 478 5.50 -17.26 48.68
C SER A 478 4.54 -18.21 49.40
N ILE A 479 4.56 -19.48 48.99
CA ILE A 479 3.78 -20.55 49.62
C ILE A 479 4.11 -20.70 51.13
N ASP A 480 5.35 -20.43 51.53
CA ASP A 480 5.79 -20.49 52.93
C ASP A 480 5.23 -19.35 53.79
N VAL A 481 4.98 -18.17 53.20
CA VAL A 481 4.36 -17.05 53.91
C VAL A 481 2.92 -17.41 54.32
N ILE A 482 2.19 -18.15 53.48
CA ILE A 482 0.77 -18.48 53.72
C ILE A 482 0.57 -19.81 54.47
N LYS A 483 1.62 -20.63 54.58
CA LYS A 483 1.58 -21.93 55.25
C LYS A 483 1.01 -21.82 56.66
N ASP A 484 0.01 -22.67 56.93
CA ASP A 484 -0.72 -22.80 58.20
C ASP A 484 -1.38 -21.50 58.71
N ARG A 485 -1.38 -20.42 57.93
CA ARG A 485 -2.08 -19.17 58.25
C ARG A 485 -3.59 -19.31 58.08
N TYR A 486 -4.31 -18.38 58.72
CA TYR A 486 -5.76 -18.26 58.64
C TYR A 486 -6.17 -17.04 57.82
N TYR A 487 -6.98 -17.26 56.78
CA TYR A 487 -7.66 -16.22 56.00
C TYR A 487 -9.15 -16.22 56.26
N ASP A 488 -9.84 -15.09 56.07
CA ASP A 488 -11.30 -15.05 56.14
C ASP A 488 -11.90 -15.72 54.92
N PHE A 489 -11.43 -15.34 53.72
CA PHE A 489 -11.83 -15.91 52.45
C PHE A 489 -10.66 -16.51 51.69
N ILE A 490 -10.84 -17.72 51.15
CA ILE A 490 -9.88 -18.34 50.22
C ILE A 490 -10.56 -18.53 48.87
N ILE A 491 -10.07 -17.82 47.85
CA ILE A 491 -10.54 -17.89 46.47
C ILE A 491 -9.60 -18.80 45.67
N ILE A 492 -10.15 -19.82 45.03
CA ILE A 492 -9.40 -20.82 44.27
C ILE A 492 -9.60 -20.55 42.78
N GLY A 493 -8.55 -20.11 42.10
CA GLY A 493 -8.54 -19.72 40.69
C GLY A 493 -8.66 -18.20 40.51
N SER A 494 -7.75 -17.60 39.75
CA SER A 494 -7.69 -16.15 39.48
C SER A 494 -8.34 -15.74 38.16
N GLY A 495 -9.22 -16.59 37.61
CA GLY A 495 -9.95 -16.36 36.37
C GLY A 495 -10.98 -15.21 36.45
N THR A 496 -11.97 -15.22 35.56
CA THR A 496 -13.00 -14.16 35.47
C THR A 496 -13.65 -13.86 36.82
N SER A 497 -14.28 -14.85 37.46
CA SER A 497 -14.89 -14.64 38.77
C SER A 497 -13.87 -14.35 39.86
N GLY A 498 -12.75 -15.09 39.88
CA GLY A 498 -11.72 -14.93 40.91
C GLY A 498 -11.13 -13.52 40.96
N SER A 499 -10.95 -12.90 39.79
CA SER A 499 -10.53 -11.50 39.67
C SER A 499 -11.56 -10.53 40.27
N VAL A 500 -12.85 -10.73 40.01
CA VAL A 500 -13.95 -9.90 40.57
C VAL A 500 -14.05 -10.09 42.08
N LEU A 501 -14.10 -11.35 42.54
CA LEU A 501 -14.24 -11.71 43.95
C LEU A 501 -13.05 -11.21 44.79
N ALA A 502 -11.82 -11.33 44.26
CA ALA A 502 -10.63 -10.83 44.94
C ALA A 502 -10.71 -9.31 45.14
N TYR A 503 -11.15 -8.56 44.13
CA TYR A 503 -11.35 -7.10 44.25
C TYR A 503 -12.46 -6.75 45.25
N GLU A 504 -13.66 -7.31 45.07
CA GLU A 504 -14.84 -6.95 45.86
C GLU A 504 -14.66 -7.32 47.34
N LEU A 505 -14.19 -8.53 47.65
CA LEU A 505 -14.02 -8.98 49.05
C LEU A 505 -12.85 -8.25 49.75
N SER A 506 -11.77 -7.92 49.03
CA SER A 506 -10.64 -7.19 49.63
C SER A 506 -10.84 -5.67 49.72
N LYS A 507 -11.80 -5.08 48.99
CA LYS A 507 -12.21 -3.66 49.14
C LYS A 507 -12.60 -3.34 50.59
N HIS A 508 -13.06 -4.33 51.36
CA HIS A 508 -13.38 -4.23 52.78
C HIS A 508 -12.18 -4.61 53.66
N SER A 509 -11.63 -3.62 54.38
CA SER A 509 -10.41 -3.76 55.20
C SER A 509 -10.49 -4.80 56.33
N ASN A 510 -11.70 -5.20 56.71
CA ASN A 510 -11.95 -6.07 57.87
C ASN A 510 -11.78 -7.57 57.56
N TYR A 511 -11.54 -7.95 56.29
CA TYR A 511 -11.40 -9.34 55.87
C TYR A 511 -10.04 -9.57 55.21
N THR A 512 -9.34 -10.64 55.60
CA THR A 512 -8.16 -11.12 54.89
C THR A 512 -8.55 -12.10 53.79
N VAL A 513 -8.06 -11.85 52.57
CA VAL A 513 -8.41 -12.62 51.38
C VAL A 513 -7.14 -13.27 50.81
N LEU A 514 -7.20 -14.57 50.53
CA LEU A 514 -6.17 -15.29 49.80
C LEU A 514 -6.70 -15.70 48.41
N LEU A 515 -5.97 -15.35 47.36
CA LEU A 515 -6.22 -15.80 45.99
C LEU A 515 -5.13 -16.80 45.57
N ILE A 516 -5.55 -18.01 45.16
CA ILE A 516 -4.64 -19.10 44.77
C ILE A 516 -4.78 -19.38 43.26
N GLU A 517 -3.68 -19.33 42.52
CA GLU A 517 -3.62 -19.60 41.08
C GLU A 517 -2.61 -20.71 40.76
N ALA A 518 -2.99 -21.65 39.90
CA ALA A 518 -2.15 -22.80 39.53
C ALA A 518 -1.16 -22.48 38.40
N GLY A 519 -1.45 -21.49 37.56
CA GLY A 519 -0.52 -20.97 36.55
C GLY A 519 0.37 -19.83 37.06
N GLY A 520 1.16 -19.27 36.15
CA GLY A 520 2.01 -18.09 36.38
C GLY A 520 1.37 -16.79 35.90
N ILE A 521 2.20 -15.78 35.64
CA ILE A 521 1.78 -14.53 34.98
C ILE A 521 1.77 -14.75 33.45
N PHE A 522 0.76 -14.24 32.75
CA PHE A 522 0.72 -14.31 31.29
C PHE A 522 1.84 -13.48 30.66
N ASN A 523 2.52 -14.04 29.66
CA ASN A 523 3.52 -13.30 28.89
C ASN A 523 2.89 -12.17 28.07
N GLY A 524 3.71 -11.19 27.71
CA GLY A 524 3.28 -9.96 27.05
C GLY A 524 2.62 -10.13 25.66
N LEU A 525 2.73 -11.29 25.01
CA LEU A 525 2.03 -11.54 23.73
C LEU A 525 0.52 -11.64 23.92
N SER A 526 0.05 -12.04 25.11
CA SER A 526 -1.37 -12.08 25.47
C SER A 526 -2.05 -10.71 25.34
N ILE A 527 -1.29 -9.62 25.51
CA ILE A 527 -1.78 -8.23 25.44
C ILE A 527 -2.28 -7.89 24.02
N ILE A 528 -1.75 -8.55 22.98
CA ILE A 528 -2.07 -8.30 21.57
C ILE A 528 -3.30 -9.11 21.14
N PRO A 529 -4.47 -8.49 20.88
CA PRO A 529 -5.72 -9.21 20.62
C PRO A 529 -5.65 -10.28 19.53
N ILE A 530 -5.02 -9.99 18.38
CA ILE A 530 -4.99 -10.93 17.24
C ILE A 530 -4.26 -12.25 17.56
N LEU A 531 -3.35 -12.26 18.56
CA LEU A 531 -2.56 -13.43 18.92
C LEU A 531 -3.32 -14.46 19.78
N SER A 532 -4.59 -14.21 20.12
CA SER A 532 -5.42 -15.09 20.97
C SER A 532 -5.38 -16.57 20.54
N THR A 533 -5.47 -16.86 19.24
CA THR A 533 -5.39 -18.24 18.71
C THR A 533 -4.01 -18.86 18.85
N MET A 534 -2.93 -18.07 18.77
CA MET A 534 -1.55 -18.55 18.87
C MET A 534 -1.11 -18.84 20.31
N MET A 535 -1.84 -18.29 21.29
CA MET A 535 -1.62 -18.57 22.72
C MET A 535 -2.20 -19.92 23.17
N GLN A 536 -3.10 -20.52 22.39
CA GLN A 536 -3.65 -21.85 22.66
C GLN A 536 -2.57 -22.93 22.42
N GLY A 537 -2.53 -23.95 23.29
CA GLY A 537 -1.47 -24.96 23.27
C GLY A 537 -0.12 -24.52 23.86
N THR A 538 0.00 -23.30 24.37
CA THR A 538 1.20 -22.82 25.09
C THR A 538 1.20 -23.24 26.56
N GLU A 539 2.26 -22.93 27.31
CA GLU A 539 2.32 -23.16 28.78
C GLU A 539 1.27 -22.36 29.58
N MET A 540 0.74 -21.28 28.97
CA MET A 540 -0.33 -20.44 29.53
C MET A 540 -1.74 -21.02 29.26
N ASP A 541 -1.82 -22.14 28.54
CA ASP A 541 -3.01 -22.95 28.37
C ASP A 541 -2.92 -24.18 29.30
N TRP A 542 -4.04 -24.64 29.84
CA TRP A 542 -4.12 -25.94 30.51
C TRP A 542 -3.96 -27.13 29.53
N GLN A 543 -4.14 -26.89 28.22
CA GLN A 543 -3.99 -27.90 27.15
C GLN A 543 -4.89 -29.13 27.34
N LEU A 544 -6.05 -28.94 27.97
CA LEU A 544 -7.00 -30.00 28.27
C LEU A 544 -7.52 -30.65 26.98
N LYS A 545 -7.82 -31.94 27.06
CA LYS A 545 -8.42 -32.69 25.95
C LYS A 545 -9.68 -33.39 26.42
N SER A 546 -10.66 -33.52 25.52
CA SER A 546 -11.80 -34.40 25.79
C SER A 546 -11.35 -35.88 25.82
N ALA A 547 -12.18 -36.74 26.39
CA ALA A 547 -12.21 -38.14 26.01
C ALA A 547 -12.46 -38.28 24.49
N PRO A 548 -12.03 -39.38 23.84
CA PRO A 548 -12.43 -39.69 22.47
C PRO A 548 -13.95 -39.60 22.33
N GLN A 549 -14.44 -38.81 21.38
CA GLN A 549 -15.86 -38.52 21.24
C GLN A 549 -16.56 -39.54 20.33
N LEU A 550 -17.60 -40.20 20.86
CA LEU A 550 -18.34 -41.26 20.16
C LEU A 550 -19.18 -40.75 18.97
N TYR A 551 -19.78 -39.56 19.12
CA TYR A 551 -20.77 -39.02 18.18
C TYR A 551 -20.24 -37.88 17.29
N SER A 552 -19.05 -37.36 17.57
CA SER A 552 -18.43 -36.20 16.90
C SER A 552 -16.92 -36.38 16.68
N SER A 553 -16.22 -35.32 16.28
CA SER A 553 -14.75 -35.22 16.32
C SER A 553 -13.99 -36.27 15.49
N ARG A 554 -14.64 -37.02 14.60
CA ARG A 554 -14.04 -38.15 13.84
C ARG A 554 -12.85 -37.73 12.99
N GLY A 555 -12.77 -36.46 12.60
CA GLY A 555 -11.68 -35.86 11.86
C GLY A 555 -10.54 -35.30 12.71
N LEU A 556 -10.61 -35.40 14.04
CA LEU A 556 -9.56 -34.98 14.96
C LEU A 556 -8.67 -36.17 15.36
N LYS A 557 -7.42 -35.90 15.76
CA LYS A 557 -6.50 -36.95 16.23
C LYS A 557 -7.05 -37.55 17.52
N ASN A 558 -7.09 -38.88 17.58
CA ASN A 558 -7.67 -39.67 18.67
C ASN A 558 -9.16 -39.36 18.97
N GLU A 559 -9.89 -38.71 18.05
CA GLU A 559 -11.26 -38.21 18.26
C GLU A 559 -11.39 -37.23 19.45
N GLN A 560 -10.30 -36.56 19.84
CA GLN A 560 -10.26 -35.63 20.98
C GLN A 560 -10.33 -34.16 20.55
N GLN A 561 -11.19 -33.40 21.21
CA GLN A 561 -11.24 -31.93 21.14
C GLN A 561 -10.16 -31.32 22.03
N CYS A 562 -9.54 -30.21 21.58
CA CYS A 562 -8.70 -29.37 22.43
C CYS A 562 -9.58 -28.38 23.20
N LEU A 563 -9.58 -28.47 24.53
CA LEU A 563 -10.47 -27.75 25.43
C LEU A 563 -9.73 -26.60 26.14
N SER A 564 -9.08 -25.73 25.37
CA SER A 564 -8.19 -24.68 25.87
C SER A 564 -8.78 -23.81 26.99
N ARG A 565 -7.98 -23.57 28.03
CA ARG A 565 -8.31 -22.74 29.21
C ARG A 565 -7.07 -21.98 29.66
N GLY A 566 -7.23 -20.69 29.97
CA GLY A 566 -6.12 -19.90 30.49
C GLY A 566 -5.65 -20.43 31.86
N LYS A 567 -4.36 -20.68 31.98
CA LYS A 567 -3.65 -21.21 33.16
C LYS A 567 -2.68 -20.15 33.69
N GLY A 568 -3.16 -19.27 34.54
CA GLY A 568 -2.37 -18.14 35.06
C GLY A 568 -3.23 -16.98 35.50
N VAL A 569 -2.58 -15.90 35.95
CA VAL A 569 -3.26 -14.73 36.52
C VAL A 569 -4.26 -14.11 35.52
N GLY A 570 -5.52 -13.98 35.92
CA GLY A 570 -6.64 -13.54 35.06
C GLY A 570 -7.31 -14.67 34.27
N GLY A 571 -6.72 -15.88 34.26
CA GLY A 571 -7.21 -17.10 33.65
C GLY A 571 -7.60 -16.95 32.18
N SER A 572 -8.77 -17.46 31.80
CA SER A 572 -9.23 -17.45 30.41
C SER A 572 -9.48 -16.03 29.84
N ASN A 573 -9.52 -14.96 30.65
CA ASN A 573 -9.56 -13.59 30.12
C ASN A 573 -8.29 -13.21 29.36
N GLN A 574 -7.14 -13.81 29.68
CA GLN A 574 -5.88 -13.55 28.98
C GLN A 574 -5.70 -14.41 27.72
N LEU A 575 -6.62 -15.34 27.47
CA LEU A 575 -6.59 -16.28 26.33
C LEU A 575 -7.76 -16.10 25.34
N ASN A 576 -8.91 -15.59 25.80
CA ASN A 576 -10.14 -15.53 24.99
C ASN A 576 -10.10 -14.49 23.84
N TYR A 577 -11.11 -14.53 22.98
CA TYR A 577 -11.31 -13.60 21.85
C TYR A 577 -11.91 -12.24 22.23
N LEU A 578 -11.94 -11.87 23.53
CA LEU A 578 -12.40 -10.58 24.07
C LEU A 578 -13.87 -10.21 23.84
N LEU A 579 -14.67 -11.10 23.25
CA LEU A 579 -16.06 -10.84 22.86
C LEU A 579 -16.95 -10.57 24.09
N HIS A 580 -17.63 -9.43 24.07
CA HIS A 580 -18.63 -9.01 25.06
C HIS A 580 -20.04 -9.45 24.64
N PHE A 581 -20.86 -9.84 25.61
CA PHE A 581 -22.26 -10.19 25.44
C PHE A 581 -23.13 -9.43 26.44
N SER A 582 -24.11 -8.67 25.94
CA SER A 582 -25.03 -7.88 26.76
C SER A 582 -26.11 -8.71 27.48
N GLY A 583 -26.20 -10.01 27.19
CA GLY A 583 -27.28 -10.88 27.66
C GLY A 583 -28.54 -10.85 26.77
N ILE A 584 -29.27 -11.96 26.75
CA ILE A 584 -30.62 -12.06 26.16
C ILE A 584 -31.59 -12.45 27.28
N PRO A 585 -32.67 -11.70 27.54
CA PRO A 585 -33.54 -11.94 28.69
C PRO A 585 -34.06 -13.38 28.79
N GLY A 586 -34.45 -13.96 27.65
CA GLY A 586 -34.97 -15.32 27.56
C GLY A 586 -34.00 -16.40 28.06
N ASP A 587 -32.69 -16.24 27.90
CA ASP A 587 -31.71 -17.23 28.38
C ASP A 587 -31.76 -17.35 29.92
N PHE A 588 -31.87 -16.20 30.62
CA PHE A 588 -31.94 -16.15 32.07
C PHE A 588 -33.33 -16.49 32.61
N ASP A 589 -34.40 -16.33 31.81
CA ASP A 589 -35.71 -16.89 32.12
C ASP A 589 -35.71 -18.42 32.07
N GLU A 590 -34.98 -19.03 31.13
CA GLU A 590 -34.76 -20.48 31.14
C GLU A 590 -33.91 -20.92 32.34
N TRP A 591 -32.91 -20.13 32.77
CA TRP A 591 -32.19 -20.39 34.02
C TRP A 591 -33.12 -20.38 35.25
N ARG A 592 -34.04 -19.41 35.32
CA ARG A 592 -35.06 -19.33 36.38
C ARG A 592 -35.96 -20.57 36.39
N LYS A 593 -36.41 -21.03 35.21
CA LYS A 593 -37.19 -22.28 35.06
C LYS A 593 -36.39 -23.53 35.45
N ALA A 594 -35.09 -23.53 35.20
CA ALA A 594 -34.17 -24.60 35.57
C ALA A 594 -33.73 -24.60 37.06
N GLY A 595 -34.36 -23.78 37.91
CA GLY A 595 -34.13 -23.76 39.36
C GLY A 595 -33.21 -22.65 39.87
N ALA A 596 -32.57 -21.88 38.99
CA ALA A 596 -31.80 -20.69 39.37
C ALA A 596 -32.71 -19.47 39.57
N VAL A 597 -33.69 -19.61 40.46
CA VAL A 597 -34.80 -18.66 40.67
C VAL A 597 -34.32 -17.23 40.95
N ASN A 598 -33.25 -17.09 41.72
CA ASN A 598 -32.65 -15.81 42.06
C ASN A 598 -31.84 -15.18 40.92
N TRP A 599 -31.59 -15.89 39.81
CA TRP A 599 -30.62 -15.50 38.77
C TRP A 599 -31.29 -15.13 37.43
N SER A 600 -32.50 -14.57 37.52
CA SER A 600 -33.25 -14.06 36.36
C SER A 600 -32.57 -12.86 35.69
N TYR A 601 -33.00 -12.51 34.47
CA TYR A 601 -32.52 -11.32 33.78
C TYR A 601 -32.76 -10.05 34.61
N ASP A 602 -33.89 -9.92 35.31
CA ASP A 602 -34.15 -8.75 36.15
C ASP A 602 -33.18 -8.61 37.33
N ASN A 603 -32.66 -9.73 37.85
CA ASN A 603 -31.63 -9.74 38.90
C ASN A 603 -30.21 -9.49 38.37
N LEU A 604 -29.96 -9.72 37.08
CA LEU A 604 -28.63 -9.64 36.46
C LEU A 604 -28.43 -8.45 35.51
N LYS A 605 -29.50 -7.86 34.96
CA LYS A 605 -29.44 -6.77 33.96
C LYS A 605 -28.53 -5.62 34.37
N CYS A 606 -28.54 -5.24 35.65
CA CYS A 606 -27.69 -4.17 36.14
C CYS A 606 -26.19 -4.50 36.06
N TYR A 607 -25.82 -5.75 36.28
CA TYR A 607 -24.43 -6.18 36.19
C TYR A 607 -24.02 -6.43 34.72
N LEU A 608 -24.93 -6.96 33.90
CA LEU A 608 -24.73 -7.18 32.46
C LEU A 608 -24.51 -5.86 31.68
N HIS A 609 -25.25 -4.80 32.01
CA HIS A 609 -25.20 -3.51 31.31
C HIS A 609 -24.29 -2.45 31.96
N ARG A 610 -23.82 -2.63 33.20
CA ARG A 610 -22.93 -1.69 33.95
C ARG A 610 -21.74 -1.17 33.15
N HIS A 611 -21.21 -2.00 32.25
CA HIS A 611 -20.01 -1.70 31.47
C HIS A 611 -20.31 -1.03 30.12
N GLU A 612 -21.58 -0.88 29.74
CA GLU A 612 -21.98 -0.28 28.48
C GLU A 612 -22.19 1.23 28.65
N MET A 613 -21.68 2.05 27.72
CA MET A 613 -21.64 3.52 27.86
C MET A 613 -23.02 4.21 27.96
N ASN A 614 -24.11 3.51 27.63
CA ASN A 614 -25.44 4.10 27.46
C ASN A 614 -26.39 3.86 28.64
N ASP A 615 -25.95 3.21 29.73
CA ASP A 615 -26.81 3.03 30.90
C ASP A 615 -26.88 4.35 31.71
N ASN A 616 -27.89 5.16 31.39
CA ASN A 616 -28.20 6.44 32.02
C ASN A 616 -28.70 6.28 33.48
N GLY A 617 -27.85 5.73 34.34
CA GLY A 617 -27.94 5.86 35.80
C GLY A 617 -29.02 5.01 36.50
N LYS A 618 -29.45 3.87 35.95
CA LYS A 618 -30.48 3.01 36.58
C LYS A 618 -29.98 1.95 37.55
N CYS A 619 -28.67 1.74 37.62
CA CYS A 619 -28.01 0.80 38.52
C CYS A 619 -27.10 1.58 39.47
N GLU A 620 -26.92 1.09 40.71
CA GLU A 620 -26.24 1.84 41.78
C GLU A 620 -24.97 2.56 41.29
N ASN A 621 -25.04 3.89 41.28
CA ASN A 621 -23.96 4.76 40.83
C ASN A 621 -22.86 4.88 41.91
N ASP A 622 -22.25 3.77 42.34
CA ASP A 622 -20.91 3.85 42.95
C ASP A 622 -19.93 4.24 41.84
N SER A 623 -19.57 5.53 41.83
CA SER A 623 -18.68 6.15 40.84
C SER A 623 -17.28 5.55 40.79
N ASP A 624 -16.85 4.80 41.83
CA ASP A 624 -15.56 4.10 41.85
C ASP A 624 -15.66 2.63 41.38
N SER A 625 -16.86 2.15 41.01
CA SER A 625 -17.05 0.80 40.45
C SER A 625 -16.19 0.57 39.19
N PRO A 626 -15.57 -0.61 39.04
CA PRO A 626 -14.87 -0.97 37.81
C PRO A 626 -15.76 -0.93 36.56
N LYS A 627 -15.19 -0.48 35.44
CA LYS A 627 -15.89 -0.39 34.15
C LYS A 627 -15.03 -0.94 33.03
N LEU A 628 -15.45 -2.06 32.44
CA LEU A 628 -14.77 -2.63 31.27
C LEU A 628 -14.83 -1.67 30.09
N SER A 629 -13.71 -1.50 29.39
CA SER A 629 -13.63 -0.70 28.17
C SER A 629 -14.20 -1.54 27.01
N ILE A 630 -15.47 -1.31 26.68
CA ILE A 630 -16.17 -2.01 25.59
C ILE A 630 -16.05 -1.18 24.30
N VAL A 631 -15.46 -1.76 23.26
CA VAL A 631 -15.26 -1.15 21.94
C VAL A 631 -15.95 -1.99 20.87
N GLU A 632 -16.76 -1.37 20.01
CA GLU A 632 -17.41 -2.03 18.88
C GLU A 632 -16.50 -2.04 17.64
N MET A 633 -16.58 -3.10 16.83
CA MET A 633 -15.84 -3.23 15.58
C MET A 633 -16.23 -2.15 14.56
N GLU A 634 -15.22 -1.53 13.93
CA GLU A 634 -15.40 -0.46 12.94
C GLU A 634 -16.07 -0.95 11.64
N ASN A 635 -17.08 -0.21 11.16
CA ASN A 635 -17.81 -0.52 9.93
C ASN A 635 -17.11 0.00 8.65
N GLU A 636 -15.78 -0.04 8.62
CA GLU A 636 -14.94 0.58 7.59
C GLU A 636 -14.35 -0.39 6.55
N SER A 637 -14.31 -1.69 6.82
CA SER A 637 -13.82 -2.66 5.84
C SER A 637 -14.95 -3.09 4.88
N PRO A 638 -14.63 -3.53 3.66
CA PRO A 638 -15.65 -4.11 2.78
C PRO A 638 -16.38 -5.29 3.42
N LEU A 639 -15.70 -6.08 4.25
CA LEU A 639 -16.26 -7.22 4.96
C LEU A 639 -17.22 -6.80 6.10
N THR A 640 -16.90 -5.75 6.88
CA THR A 640 -17.82 -5.25 7.92
C THR A 640 -19.04 -4.55 7.30
N ARG A 641 -18.85 -3.83 6.18
CA ARG A 641 -19.95 -3.28 5.38
C ARG A 641 -20.85 -4.37 4.78
N ALA A 642 -20.28 -5.41 4.18
CA ALA A 642 -21.02 -6.53 3.62
C ALA A 642 -21.87 -7.21 4.70
N PHE A 643 -21.28 -7.50 5.87
CA PHE A 643 -21.99 -8.06 7.02
C PHE A 643 -23.16 -7.17 7.49
N THR A 644 -22.95 -5.86 7.57
CA THR A 644 -23.97 -4.89 7.98
C THR A 644 -25.08 -4.72 6.92
N LYS A 645 -24.76 -4.80 5.63
CA LYS A 645 -25.74 -4.74 4.52
C LYS A 645 -26.58 -6.01 4.47
N ALA A 646 -25.95 -7.19 4.58
CA ALA A 646 -26.61 -8.49 4.57
C ALA A 646 -27.66 -8.64 5.69
N LYS A 647 -27.50 -7.94 6.83
CA LYS A 647 -28.53 -7.82 7.88
C LYS A 647 -29.87 -7.30 7.36
N LYS A 648 -29.85 -6.30 6.47
CA LYS A 648 -31.06 -5.73 5.88
C LYS A 648 -31.68 -6.70 4.87
N GLU A 649 -30.83 -7.30 4.02
CA GLU A 649 -31.23 -8.26 2.98
C GLU A 649 -31.87 -9.52 3.59
N LEU A 650 -31.25 -10.14 4.59
CA LEU A 650 -31.81 -11.33 5.27
C LEU A 650 -33.10 -11.03 6.05
N LYS A 651 -33.24 -9.83 6.62
CA LYS A 651 -34.48 -9.41 7.29
C LYS A 651 -35.64 -9.22 6.30
N ALA A 652 -35.37 -8.66 5.12
CA ALA A 652 -36.37 -8.41 4.09
C ALA A 652 -36.75 -9.70 3.34
N ASN A 653 -35.76 -10.53 2.98
CA ASN A 653 -35.92 -11.60 2.01
C ASN A 653 -36.00 -13.02 2.63
N PHE A 654 -35.74 -13.17 3.93
CA PHE A 654 -35.74 -14.48 4.59
C PHE A 654 -36.50 -14.51 5.91
N ASN A 655 -36.08 -13.76 6.93
CA ASN A 655 -36.74 -13.77 8.23
C ASN A 655 -36.46 -12.47 9.03
N PRO A 656 -37.49 -11.71 9.45
CA PRO A 656 -37.32 -10.42 10.13
C PRO A 656 -36.67 -10.51 11.51
N ASN A 657 -36.66 -11.70 12.13
CA ASN A 657 -36.07 -11.96 13.44
C ASN A 657 -34.56 -12.25 13.39
N VAL A 658 -33.95 -12.37 12.19
CA VAL A 658 -32.49 -12.53 12.04
C VAL A 658 -31.77 -11.35 12.67
N THR A 659 -30.92 -11.61 13.65
CA THR A 659 -30.00 -10.61 14.18
C THR A 659 -28.61 -10.82 13.58
N LEU A 660 -27.94 -9.73 13.23
CA LEU A 660 -26.51 -9.67 12.90
C LEU A 660 -25.97 -8.39 13.52
N ASN A 661 -24.95 -8.48 14.36
CA ASN A 661 -24.34 -7.34 15.02
C ASN A 661 -22.81 -7.44 14.91
N LEU A 662 -22.16 -6.29 14.72
CA LEU A 662 -20.70 -6.22 14.75
C LEU A 662 -20.20 -6.59 16.16
N SER A 663 -19.00 -7.18 16.22
CA SER A 663 -18.44 -7.64 17.50
C SER A 663 -18.16 -6.47 18.44
N LYS A 664 -18.38 -6.69 19.73
CA LYS A 664 -17.92 -5.81 20.80
C LYS A 664 -16.81 -6.51 21.58
N PHE A 665 -15.75 -5.78 21.91
CA PHE A 665 -14.56 -6.31 22.57
C PHE A 665 -14.23 -5.58 23.87
N THR A 666 -13.67 -6.30 24.85
CA THR A 666 -13.03 -5.69 26.03
C THR A 666 -11.58 -5.30 25.72
N THR A 667 -11.40 -4.14 25.07
CA THR A 667 -10.10 -3.56 24.67
C THR A 667 -10.00 -2.09 25.06
N ARG A 668 -8.78 -1.59 25.25
CA ARG A 668 -8.51 -0.17 25.58
C ARG A 668 -7.27 0.29 24.82
N LYS A 669 -7.38 1.33 24.00
CA LYS A 669 -6.29 1.77 23.09
C LYS A 669 -5.66 0.60 22.31
N GLY A 670 -6.52 -0.27 21.76
CA GLY A 670 -6.14 -1.43 20.96
C GLY A 670 -5.54 -2.63 21.68
N VAL A 671 -5.22 -2.53 22.99
CA VAL A 671 -4.72 -3.69 23.74
C VAL A 671 -5.86 -4.45 24.43
N ARG A 672 -5.63 -5.75 24.70
CA ARG A 672 -6.47 -6.56 25.60
C ARG A 672 -6.67 -5.84 26.93
N HIS A 673 -7.92 -5.56 27.31
CA HIS A 673 -8.22 -4.85 28.55
C HIS A 673 -9.47 -5.40 29.23
N THR A 674 -9.25 -6.48 29.98
CA THR A 674 -10.27 -7.37 30.54
C THR A 674 -10.52 -7.15 32.04
N VAL A 675 -11.41 -7.97 32.59
CA VAL A 675 -11.73 -8.13 34.03
C VAL A 675 -10.48 -8.19 34.93
N PHE A 676 -9.40 -8.81 34.45
CA PHE A 676 -8.11 -8.80 35.16
C PHE A 676 -7.61 -7.37 35.47
N HIS A 677 -7.67 -6.48 34.49
CA HIS A 677 -7.13 -5.13 34.57
C HIS A 677 -8.05 -4.21 35.40
N GLU A 678 -9.37 -4.35 35.24
CA GLU A 678 -10.34 -3.53 35.95
C GLU A 678 -10.65 -4.01 37.37
N TYR A 679 -10.45 -5.29 37.71
CA TYR A 679 -10.70 -5.79 39.08
C TYR A 679 -9.40 -6.20 39.77
N LEU A 680 -8.73 -7.26 39.31
CA LEU A 680 -7.61 -7.85 40.06
C LEU A 680 -6.41 -6.90 40.16
N ARG A 681 -6.02 -6.21 39.08
CA ARG A 681 -4.95 -5.20 39.10
C ARG A 681 -5.31 -4.00 40.00
N ARG A 682 -6.58 -3.57 40.05
CA ARG A 682 -7.03 -2.53 41.01
C ARG A 682 -6.98 -3.01 42.46
N ALA A 683 -7.12 -4.32 42.70
CA ALA A 683 -7.02 -4.93 44.03
C ALA A 683 -5.58 -5.02 44.57
N TYR A 684 -4.55 -4.85 43.74
CA TYR A 684 -3.14 -4.85 44.18
C TYR A 684 -2.79 -3.75 45.20
N LYS A 685 -3.65 -2.73 45.38
CA LYS A 685 -3.48 -1.72 46.44
C LYS A 685 -4.03 -2.17 47.81
N HIS A 686 -4.80 -3.26 47.86
CA HIS A 686 -5.49 -3.72 49.07
C HIS A 686 -4.54 -4.57 49.94
N LYS A 687 -4.05 -4.02 51.06
CA LYS A 687 -3.03 -4.64 51.92
C LYS A 687 -3.47 -5.97 52.57
N ASN A 688 -4.76 -6.27 52.56
CA ASN A 688 -5.43 -7.44 53.10
C ASN A 688 -5.63 -8.58 52.07
N LEU A 689 -5.23 -8.39 50.80
CA LEU A 689 -5.22 -9.42 49.77
C LEU A 689 -3.82 -10.05 49.66
N SER A 690 -3.74 -11.38 49.76
CA SER A 690 -2.55 -12.17 49.39
C SER A 690 -2.81 -12.93 48.09
N ILE A 691 -1.83 -12.97 47.18
CA ILE A 691 -1.91 -13.72 45.93
C ILE A 691 -0.77 -14.74 45.89
N VAL A 692 -1.07 -16.00 45.56
CA VAL A 692 -0.07 -17.04 45.31
C VAL A 692 -0.31 -17.67 43.95
N VAL A 693 0.76 -17.76 43.16
CA VAL A 693 0.81 -18.33 41.81
C VAL A 693 1.60 -19.64 41.80
N HIS A 694 1.53 -20.41 40.71
CA HIS A 694 2.15 -21.75 40.60
C HIS A 694 1.71 -22.73 41.71
N ALA A 695 0.52 -22.50 42.29
CA ALA A 695 -0.02 -23.21 43.44
C ALA A 695 -1.34 -23.87 43.08
N ARG A 696 -1.35 -25.20 42.96
CA ARG A 696 -2.55 -25.96 42.60
C ARG A 696 -3.25 -26.46 43.86
N VAL A 697 -4.51 -26.11 44.06
CA VAL A 697 -5.33 -26.75 45.10
C VAL A 697 -5.64 -28.20 44.67
N GLU A 698 -5.35 -29.14 45.55
CA GLU A 698 -5.66 -30.56 45.38
C GLU A 698 -7.06 -30.88 45.91
N LYS A 699 -7.34 -30.47 47.15
CA LYS A 699 -8.62 -30.68 47.83
C LYS A 699 -8.89 -29.62 48.90
N ILE A 700 -10.15 -29.54 49.29
CA ILE A 700 -10.67 -28.83 50.45
C ILE A 700 -10.82 -29.87 51.58
N GLU A 701 -10.59 -29.45 52.81
CA GLU A 701 -10.66 -30.30 54.00
C GLU A 701 -11.78 -29.82 54.93
N PHE A 702 -12.49 -30.78 55.50
CA PHE A 702 -13.71 -30.56 56.29
C PHE A 702 -13.55 -31.08 57.71
N ASN A 703 -14.28 -30.47 58.65
CA ASN A 703 -14.49 -31.03 59.99
C ASN A 703 -15.69 -32.00 60.01
N GLU A 704 -15.95 -32.60 61.17
CA GLU A 704 -17.08 -33.53 61.41
C GLU A 704 -18.45 -32.89 61.10
N ASN A 705 -18.58 -31.57 61.26
CA ASN A 705 -19.78 -30.78 60.95
C ASN A 705 -19.92 -30.43 59.45
N LYS A 706 -19.04 -30.96 58.59
CA LYS A 706 -18.96 -30.69 57.15
C LYS A 706 -18.72 -29.22 56.80
N GLU A 707 -18.00 -28.51 57.65
CA GLU A 707 -17.54 -27.14 57.40
C GLU A 707 -16.16 -27.18 56.75
N ALA A 708 -15.96 -26.44 55.67
CA ALA A 708 -14.62 -26.25 55.10
C ALA A 708 -13.73 -25.52 56.11
N ILE A 709 -12.60 -26.12 56.47
CA ILE A 709 -11.65 -25.60 57.48
C ILE A 709 -10.27 -25.28 56.90
N SER A 710 -9.89 -25.92 55.80
CA SER A 710 -8.60 -25.67 55.14
C SER A 710 -8.60 -26.10 53.67
N VAL A 711 -7.63 -25.58 52.93
CA VAL A 711 -7.28 -26.04 51.57
C VAL A 711 -5.91 -26.69 51.58
N LYS A 712 -5.78 -27.80 50.84
CA LYS A 712 -4.51 -28.48 50.60
C LYS A 712 -3.97 -28.07 49.24
N ILE A 713 -2.80 -27.42 49.25
CA ILE A 713 -2.11 -26.87 48.09
C ILE A 713 -0.91 -27.77 47.74
N VAL A 714 -0.69 -27.99 46.45
CA VAL A 714 0.47 -28.70 45.90
C VAL A 714 1.19 -27.77 44.92
N THR A 715 2.48 -27.56 45.14
CA THR A 715 3.40 -26.92 44.19
C THR A 715 4.35 -27.98 43.59
N GLN A 716 5.35 -27.56 42.81
CA GLN A 716 6.40 -28.48 42.34
C GLN A 716 7.33 -28.96 43.48
N SER A 717 7.47 -28.18 44.56
CA SER A 717 8.44 -28.42 45.63
C SER A 717 7.81 -28.93 46.93
N GLN A 718 6.56 -28.58 47.22
CA GLN A 718 5.95 -28.85 48.53
C GLN A 718 4.44 -29.02 48.49
N VAL A 719 3.95 -29.70 49.52
CA VAL A 719 2.53 -29.73 49.90
C VAL A 719 2.36 -28.78 51.09
N THR A 720 1.30 -27.98 51.11
CA THR A 720 1.06 -26.96 52.13
C THR A 720 -0.42 -26.84 52.44
N ARG A 721 -0.75 -26.60 53.72
CA ARG A 721 -2.11 -26.38 54.21
C ARG A 721 -2.31 -24.89 54.49
N VAL A 722 -3.51 -24.39 54.24
CA VAL A 722 -3.93 -23.03 54.62
C VAL A 722 -5.32 -23.09 55.20
N ASN A 723 -5.56 -22.40 56.31
CA ASN A 723 -6.78 -22.46 57.09
C ASN A 723 -7.74 -21.31 56.72
N VAL A 724 -9.04 -21.55 56.85
CA VAL A 724 -10.10 -20.58 56.52
C VAL A 724 -11.01 -20.32 57.72
N ARG A 725 -11.43 -19.06 57.92
CA ARG A 725 -12.36 -18.68 58.99
C ARG A 725 -13.80 -18.61 58.53
N LYS A 726 -14.07 -17.95 57.38
CA LYS A 726 -15.43 -17.72 56.86
C LYS A 726 -15.78 -18.68 55.74
N GLU A 727 -15.23 -18.52 54.54
CA GLU A 727 -15.62 -19.34 53.38
C GLU A 727 -14.47 -19.63 52.39
N VAL A 728 -14.49 -20.82 51.80
CA VAL A 728 -13.74 -21.15 50.59
C VAL A 728 -14.64 -20.91 49.37
N ILE A 729 -14.09 -20.31 48.32
CA ILE A 729 -14.82 -19.97 47.10
C ILE A 729 -14.08 -20.58 45.90
N LEU A 730 -14.72 -21.55 45.25
CA LEU A 730 -14.23 -22.14 44.01
C LEU A 730 -14.55 -21.23 42.82
N ALA A 731 -13.50 -20.74 42.16
CA ALA A 731 -13.54 -19.97 40.91
C ALA A 731 -12.60 -20.59 39.86
N ALA A 732 -12.38 -21.91 39.94
CA ALA A 732 -11.42 -22.65 39.13
C ALA A 732 -11.94 -22.99 37.72
N GLY A 733 -13.21 -22.68 37.44
CA GLY A 733 -13.87 -22.87 36.15
C GLY A 733 -14.49 -24.26 35.98
N THR A 734 -15.31 -24.37 34.94
CA THR A 734 -16.20 -25.51 34.62
C THR A 734 -15.55 -26.89 34.74
N PHE A 735 -14.26 -27.01 34.47
CA PHE A 735 -13.54 -28.29 34.51
C PHE A 735 -12.89 -28.59 35.86
N HIS A 736 -12.31 -27.59 36.52
CA HIS A 736 -11.52 -27.81 37.75
C HIS A 736 -12.35 -27.70 39.02
N SER A 737 -13.39 -26.86 39.08
CA SER A 737 -14.27 -26.73 40.24
C SER A 737 -14.96 -28.06 40.62
N PRO A 738 -15.64 -28.81 39.71
CA PRO A 738 -16.21 -30.12 40.05
C PRO A 738 -15.14 -31.17 40.38
N HIS A 739 -13.97 -31.11 39.74
CA HIS A 739 -12.86 -32.01 40.05
C HIS A 739 -12.35 -31.81 41.49
N ILE A 740 -12.18 -30.56 41.93
CA ILE A 740 -11.77 -30.25 43.30
C ILE A 740 -12.85 -30.71 44.28
N LEU A 741 -14.14 -30.51 44.00
CA LEU A 741 -15.23 -31.06 44.83
C LEU A 741 -15.12 -32.58 44.98
N LYS A 742 -14.95 -33.33 43.86
CA LYS A 742 -14.75 -34.79 43.89
C LYS A 742 -13.51 -35.19 44.70
N ARG A 743 -12.35 -34.54 44.50
CA ARG A 743 -11.13 -34.74 45.30
C ARG A 743 -11.28 -34.40 46.79
N SER A 744 -12.30 -33.62 47.14
CA SER A 744 -12.64 -33.21 48.51
C SER A 744 -13.75 -34.06 49.13
N GLY A 745 -14.15 -35.16 48.50
CA GLY A 745 -15.17 -36.08 49.01
C GLY A 745 -16.61 -35.66 48.74
N ILE A 746 -16.84 -34.74 47.79
CA ILE A 746 -18.18 -34.28 47.38
C ILE A 746 -18.44 -34.71 45.94
N GLY A 747 -19.28 -35.71 45.73
CA GLY A 747 -19.51 -36.32 44.42
C GLY A 747 -20.28 -37.65 44.51
N ASP A 748 -20.39 -38.38 43.40
CA ASP A 748 -20.99 -39.73 43.38
C ASP A 748 -20.21 -40.67 44.32
N LYS A 749 -20.88 -41.16 45.37
CA LYS A 749 -20.31 -42.08 46.36
C LYS A 749 -19.65 -43.34 45.78
N ASN A 750 -20.18 -43.88 44.69
CA ASN A 750 -19.65 -45.06 44.01
C ASN A 750 -18.43 -44.71 43.14
N GLU A 751 -18.37 -43.51 42.57
CA GLU A 751 -17.15 -42.98 41.94
C GLU A 751 -16.07 -42.79 43.02
N LEU A 752 -16.34 -41.99 44.05
CA LEU A 752 -15.37 -41.65 45.10
C LEU A 752 -14.78 -42.90 45.78
N LYS A 753 -15.62 -43.90 46.09
CA LYS A 753 -15.18 -45.19 46.67
C LYS A 753 -14.20 -45.95 45.77
N LYS A 754 -14.34 -45.91 44.44
CA LYS A 754 -13.41 -46.57 43.49
C LYS A 754 -12.02 -45.94 43.51
N PHE A 755 -11.93 -44.66 43.89
CA PHE A 755 -10.68 -43.90 43.96
C PHE A 755 -10.09 -43.82 45.38
N GLY A 756 -10.70 -44.48 46.37
CA GLY A 756 -10.25 -44.41 47.76
C GLY A 756 -10.38 -43.01 48.38
N ILE A 757 -11.36 -42.23 47.93
CA ILE A 757 -11.64 -40.89 48.46
C ILE A 757 -12.76 -40.99 49.49
N ASP A 758 -12.50 -40.49 50.71
CA ASP A 758 -13.48 -40.46 51.80
C ASP A 758 -14.69 -39.59 51.44
N LEU A 759 -15.88 -40.08 51.76
CA LEU A 759 -17.15 -39.40 51.44
C LEU A 759 -17.48 -38.34 52.50
N ILE A 760 -17.50 -37.07 52.09
CA ILE A 760 -18.05 -35.96 52.88
C ILE A 760 -19.54 -35.78 52.56
N HIS A 761 -19.91 -35.76 51.27
CA HIS A 761 -21.29 -35.67 50.83
C HIS A 761 -21.51 -36.39 49.49
N ASP A 762 -22.57 -37.21 49.43
CA ASP A 762 -22.97 -37.91 48.20
C ASP A 762 -23.77 -36.95 47.32
N SER A 763 -23.21 -36.57 46.18
CA SER A 763 -23.84 -35.68 45.21
C SER A 763 -23.49 -36.09 43.79
N GLN A 764 -24.35 -36.92 43.21
CA GLN A 764 -24.20 -37.46 41.85
C GLN A 764 -24.21 -36.34 40.78
N ALA A 765 -24.75 -35.16 41.08
CA ALA A 765 -24.79 -34.04 40.15
C ALA A 765 -23.43 -33.36 39.94
N VAL A 766 -22.45 -33.54 40.85
CA VAL A 766 -21.14 -32.89 40.73
C VAL A 766 -20.42 -33.40 39.48
N GLY A 767 -20.09 -32.47 38.58
CA GLY A 767 -19.40 -32.77 37.33
C GLY A 767 -20.30 -33.25 36.19
N GLU A 768 -21.57 -33.57 36.42
CA GLU A 768 -22.54 -33.91 35.37
C GLU A 768 -23.11 -32.64 34.69
N ASN A 769 -24.08 -32.77 33.78
CA ASN A 769 -24.69 -31.62 33.07
C ASN A 769 -23.68 -30.73 32.30
N LEU A 770 -22.49 -31.24 31.94
CA LEU A 770 -21.54 -30.48 31.13
C LEU A 770 -22.15 -30.20 29.75
N PHE A 771 -22.32 -28.92 29.43
CA PHE A 771 -22.62 -28.45 28.08
C PHE A 771 -21.50 -27.53 27.59
N ASP A 772 -21.32 -27.42 26.28
CA ASP A 772 -20.46 -26.45 25.61
C ASP A 772 -21.04 -26.22 24.20
N HIS A 773 -20.87 -25.03 23.63
CA HIS A 773 -21.28 -24.77 22.25
C HIS A 773 -20.27 -25.41 21.29
N MET A 774 -20.74 -25.82 20.11
CA MET A 774 -19.85 -26.18 19.00
C MET A 774 -19.91 -25.14 17.89
N ASN A 775 -18.78 -25.00 17.20
CA ASN A 775 -18.60 -24.23 16.00
C ASN A 775 -18.29 -25.17 14.82
N PHE A 776 -19.06 -25.08 13.74
CA PHE A 776 -18.73 -25.70 12.46
C PHE A 776 -18.11 -24.66 11.52
N PRO A 777 -16.83 -24.82 11.11
CA PRO A 777 -16.16 -23.87 10.23
C PRO A 777 -16.48 -24.11 8.76
N LEU A 778 -16.86 -23.04 8.06
CA LEU A 778 -16.99 -22.99 6.60
C LEU A 778 -16.02 -21.94 6.06
N PHE A 779 -15.11 -22.36 5.16
CA PHE A 779 -14.13 -21.45 4.54
C PHE A 779 -14.73 -20.73 3.33
N VAL A 780 -14.48 -19.42 3.24
CA VAL A 780 -14.97 -18.55 2.18
C VAL A 780 -13.81 -17.72 1.64
N SER A 781 -13.54 -17.80 0.33
CA SER A 781 -12.61 -16.88 -0.33
C SER A 781 -13.35 -15.63 -0.82
N ILE A 782 -12.68 -14.49 -0.85
CA ILE A 782 -13.20 -13.24 -1.44
C ILE A 782 -12.21 -12.70 -2.48
N THR A 783 -12.66 -11.81 -3.36
CA THR A 783 -11.79 -11.15 -4.35
C THR A 783 -11.26 -9.80 -3.86
N GLU A 784 -11.97 -9.14 -2.93
CA GLU A 784 -11.52 -7.89 -2.31
C GLU A 784 -10.47 -8.09 -1.21
N SER A 785 -9.56 -7.11 -1.04
CA SER A 785 -8.53 -7.16 0.01
C SER A 785 -9.04 -6.74 1.39
N ALA A 786 -10.08 -7.42 1.89
CA ALA A 786 -10.83 -7.04 3.08
C ALA A 786 -10.53 -7.87 4.35
N THR A 787 -9.71 -8.93 4.26
CA THR A 787 -9.51 -9.90 5.35
C THR A 787 -8.14 -9.77 6.03
N VAL A 788 -7.97 -10.49 7.13
CA VAL A 788 -6.72 -10.59 7.90
C VAL A 788 -5.88 -11.73 7.35
N THR A 789 -4.80 -11.38 6.64
CA THR A 789 -3.80 -12.32 6.11
C THR A 789 -2.49 -12.24 6.91
N LYS A 790 -1.65 -13.27 6.77
CA LYS A 790 -0.34 -13.35 7.45
C LYS A 790 0.56 -12.16 7.09
N ASP A 791 0.57 -11.74 5.83
CA ASP A 791 1.38 -10.62 5.34
C ASP A 791 0.90 -9.27 5.89
N LYS A 792 -0.42 -9.10 6.07
CA LYS A 792 -1.00 -7.90 6.69
C LYS A 792 -0.59 -7.79 8.17
N ILE A 793 -0.68 -8.88 8.93
CA ILE A 793 -0.26 -8.96 10.34
C ILE A 793 1.23 -8.60 10.50
N LEU A 794 2.09 -9.09 9.60
CA LEU A 794 3.53 -8.84 9.65
C LEU A 794 3.97 -7.53 8.95
N SER A 795 3.03 -6.74 8.43
CA SER A 795 3.36 -5.51 7.70
C SER A 795 3.82 -4.39 8.64
N ALA A 796 4.88 -3.69 8.25
CA ALA A 796 5.41 -2.56 9.03
C ALA A 796 4.35 -1.46 9.27
N ARG A 797 3.39 -1.30 8.35
CA ARG A 797 2.27 -0.35 8.49
C ARG A 797 1.33 -0.72 9.64
N GLU A 798 0.87 -1.96 9.70
CA GLU A 798 -0.05 -2.39 10.76
C GLU A 798 0.64 -2.52 12.11
N ILE A 799 1.94 -2.89 12.13
CA ILE A 799 2.78 -2.83 13.34
C ILE A 799 2.89 -1.37 13.84
N TYR A 800 3.17 -0.41 12.95
CA TYR A 800 3.25 1.01 13.32
C TYR A 800 1.92 1.54 13.88
N ARG A 801 0.79 1.31 13.18
CA ARG A 801 -0.55 1.73 13.63
C ARG A 801 -0.93 1.13 14.99
N TYR A 802 -0.55 -0.12 15.23
CA TYR A 802 -0.80 -0.75 16.53
C TYR A 802 0.04 -0.15 17.66
N LEU A 803 1.32 0.14 17.41
CA LEU A 803 2.23 0.65 18.43
C LEU A 803 2.00 2.14 18.76
N VAL A 804 1.65 2.94 17.77
CA VAL A 804 1.47 4.40 17.91
C VAL A 804 0.00 4.76 18.17
N ASP A 805 -0.91 4.30 17.32
CA ASP A 805 -2.33 4.71 17.37
C ASP A 805 -3.16 3.78 18.27
N GLY A 806 -2.68 2.57 18.56
CA GLY A 806 -3.49 1.51 19.17
C GLY A 806 -4.59 1.01 18.23
N ALA A 807 -4.37 1.05 16.92
CA ALA A 807 -5.36 0.76 15.88
C ALA A 807 -4.86 -0.27 14.85
N GLY A 808 -5.72 -0.60 13.87
CA GLY A 808 -5.39 -1.55 12.81
C GLY A 808 -5.61 -3.01 13.21
N ILE A 809 -5.24 -3.94 12.33
CA ILE A 809 -5.61 -5.37 12.41
C ILE A 809 -5.19 -6.01 13.75
N LEU A 810 -3.99 -5.68 14.23
CA LEU A 810 -3.43 -6.24 15.47
C LEU A 810 -4.25 -5.90 16.73
N SER A 811 -5.01 -4.79 16.69
CA SER A 811 -5.85 -4.29 17.80
C SER A 811 -7.17 -5.05 17.96
N THR A 812 -7.49 -5.98 17.04
CA THR A 812 -8.73 -6.75 17.03
C THR A 812 -8.45 -8.24 17.11
N THR A 813 -9.45 -9.05 17.46
CA THR A 813 -9.37 -10.52 17.39
C THR A 813 -9.81 -11.09 16.04
N ALA A 814 -9.92 -10.25 15.00
CA ALA A 814 -10.47 -10.52 13.67
C ALA A 814 -11.94 -11.03 13.63
N VAL A 815 -12.65 -11.10 14.76
CA VAL A 815 -14.08 -11.49 14.76
C VAL A 815 -14.92 -10.30 14.30
N ILE A 816 -15.46 -10.36 13.08
CA ILE A 816 -16.23 -9.26 12.46
C ILE A 816 -17.55 -9.01 13.17
N GLY A 817 -18.29 -10.08 13.44
CA GLY A 817 -19.59 -10.01 14.09
C GLY A 817 -20.21 -11.38 14.28
N SER A 818 -21.39 -11.39 14.90
CA SER A 818 -22.18 -12.59 15.11
C SER A 818 -23.65 -12.34 14.83
N GLY A 819 -24.39 -13.43 14.63
CA GLY A 819 -25.82 -13.39 14.36
C GLY A 819 -26.56 -14.58 14.95
N ARG A 820 -27.86 -14.40 15.14
CA ARG A 820 -28.76 -15.39 15.71
C ARG A 820 -30.11 -15.36 15.01
N LEU A 821 -30.68 -16.55 14.84
CA LEU A 821 -32.10 -16.76 14.57
C LEU A 821 -32.55 -17.88 15.52
N ASN A 822 -33.45 -17.55 16.45
CA ASN A 822 -33.89 -18.45 17.52
C ASN A 822 -32.71 -19.00 18.36
N ASP A 823 -32.50 -20.30 18.35
CA ASP A 823 -31.56 -21.12 19.11
C ASP A 823 -30.25 -21.44 18.36
N TYR A 824 -30.11 -20.98 17.11
CA TYR A 824 -28.90 -21.15 16.29
C TYR A 824 -28.37 -19.82 15.75
N GLY A 825 -27.12 -19.84 15.28
CA GLY A 825 -26.48 -18.63 14.81
C GLY A 825 -25.13 -18.82 14.14
N LEU A 826 -24.43 -17.71 13.98
CA LEU A 826 -23.16 -17.64 13.26
C LEU A 826 -22.19 -16.65 13.90
N ILE A 827 -20.90 -16.85 13.63
CA ILE A 827 -19.82 -15.94 13.98
C ILE A 827 -18.89 -15.82 12.78
N LEU A 828 -18.62 -14.61 12.30
CA LEU A 828 -17.76 -14.38 11.14
C LEU A 828 -16.35 -13.99 11.61
N PHE A 829 -15.38 -14.88 11.42
CA PHE A 829 -13.96 -14.61 11.66
C PHE A 829 -13.31 -14.11 10.36
N GLY A 830 -12.97 -12.83 10.30
CA GLY A 830 -12.34 -12.16 9.15
C GLY A 830 -10.89 -12.57 8.89
N THR A 831 -10.46 -13.74 9.35
CA THR A 831 -9.18 -14.38 9.03
C THR A 831 -9.45 -15.70 8.30
N GLY A 832 -8.82 -15.89 7.15
CA GLY A 832 -8.95 -17.09 6.33
C GLY A 832 -7.62 -17.68 5.86
N SER A 833 -6.50 -16.97 6.08
CA SER A 833 -5.16 -17.47 5.78
C SER A 833 -4.74 -18.54 6.79
N ALA A 834 -5.27 -19.75 6.61
CA ALA A 834 -5.11 -20.88 7.52
C ALA A 834 -3.73 -21.54 7.37
N ASP A 835 -2.73 -21.05 8.11
CA ASP A 835 -1.43 -21.69 8.22
C ASP A 835 -1.59 -23.14 8.74
N GLU A 836 -1.23 -24.13 7.91
CA GLU A 836 -1.44 -25.56 8.19
C GLU A 836 -0.66 -26.03 9.43
N LYS A 837 0.38 -25.32 9.87
CA LYS A 837 1.15 -25.69 11.05
C LYS A 837 0.43 -25.22 12.32
N THR A 838 -0.04 -23.98 12.34
CA THR A 838 -0.68 -23.38 13.52
C THR A 838 -2.11 -23.88 13.73
N LEU A 839 -3.03 -23.67 12.78
CA LEU A 839 -4.45 -23.95 13.02
C LEU A 839 -4.75 -25.45 13.14
N LYS A 840 -4.07 -26.31 12.36
CA LYS A 840 -4.20 -27.77 12.48
C LYS A 840 -3.73 -28.29 13.84
N HIS A 841 -2.71 -27.67 14.43
CA HIS A 841 -2.20 -28.07 15.75
C HIS A 841 -3.18 -27.65 16.85
N VAL A 842 -3.59 -26.38 16.85
CA VAL A 842 -4.53 -25.81 17.84
C VAL A 842 -5.88 -26.55 17.82
N ALA A 843 -6.46 -26.77 16.65
CA ALA A 843 -7.72 -27.51 16.49
C ALA A 843 -7.58 -29.05 16.47
N ASN A 844 -6.36 -29.59 16.60
CA ASN A 844 -6.07 -31.04 16.62
C ASN A 844 -6.59 -31.86 15.41
N PHE A 845 -6.74 -31.24 14.24
CA PHE A 845 -7.22 -31.92 13.02
C PHE A 845 -6.24 -32.99 12.51
N LYS A 846 -6.80 -34.05 11.90
CA LYS A 846 -6.09 -34.92 10.95
C LYS A 846 -5.76 -34.12 9.67
N THR A 847 -4.63 -34.42 9.03
CA THR A 847 -4.10 -33.58 7.91
C THR A 847 -5.01 -33.57 6.70
N ASP A 848 -5.59 -34.72 6.34
CA ASP A 848 -6.57 -34.86 5.26
C ASP A 848 -7.83 -34.01 5.53
N VAL A 849 -8.36 -34.09 6.76
CA VAL A 849 -9.55 -33.32 7.15
C VAL A 849 -9.29 -31.82 7.16
N PHE A 850 -8.15 -31.37 7.69
CA PHE A 850 -7.77 -29.96 7.64
C PHE A 850 -7.72 -29.42 6.21
N ARG A 851 -7.04 -30.15 5.30
CA ARG A 851 -6.88 -29.72 3.90
C ARG A 851 -8.19 -29.73 3.12
N ALA A 852 -9.14 -30.60 3.46
CA ALA A 852 -10.47 -30.57 2.87
C ALA A 852 -11.29 -29.34 3.29
N PHE A 853 -11.14 -28.86 4.53
CA PHE A 853 -11.85 -27.68 5.05
C PHE A 853 -11.18 -26.34 4.70
N PHE A 854 -9.85 -26.34 4.56
CA PHE A 854 -9.05 -25.16 4.26
C PHE A 854 -8.25 -25.37 2.97
N PRO A 855 -8.88 -25.45 1.78
CA PRO A 855 -8.21 -25.85 0.53
C PRO A 855 -7.05 -24.93 0.14
N LEU A 856 -7.01 -23.70 0.65
CA LEU A 856 -5.97 -22.71 0.39
C LEU A 856 -4.87 -22.68 1.49
N TYR A 857 -4.75 -23.76 2.28
CA TYR A 857 -3.77 -23.96 3.35
C TYR A 857 -2.30 -23.68 2.96
N ALA A 858 -1.98 -23.77 1.67
CA ALA A 858 -0.64 -23.53 1.13
C ALA A 858 -0.37 -22.05 0.78
N ASN A 859 -1.39 -21.19 0.71
CA ASN A 859 -1.26 -19.78 0.34
C ASN A 859 -1.82 -18.86 1.44
N SER A 860 -0.97 -18.50 2.41
CA SER A 860 -1.35 -17.61 3.52
C SER A 860 -1.52 -16.13 3.14
N SER A 861 -1.37 -15.78 1.86
CA SER A 861 -1.58 -14.43 1.32
C SER A 861 -2.96 -14.25 0.70
N GLN A 862 -3.72 -15.34 0.51
CA GLN A 862 -5.06 -15.28 -0.09
C GLN A 862 -6.08 -14.62 0.85
N GLU A 863 -6.94 -13.77 0.27
CA GLU A 863 -8.07 -13.17 0.98
C GLU A 863 -9.22 -14.17 1.18
N GLY A 864 -9.71 -14.24 2.41
CA GLY A 864 -10.79 -15.13 2.80
C GLY A 864 -11.12 -15.03 4.29
N PHE A 865 -12.24 -15.60 4.68
CA PHE A 865 -12.74 -15.60 6.06
C PHE A 865 -13.32 -16.96 6.43
N ILE A 866 -13.52 -17.18 7.72
CA ILE A 866 -14.16 -18.38 8.27
C ILE A 866 -15.53 -17.99 8.82
N ALA A 867 -16.58 -18.57 8.24
CA ALA A 867 -17.93 -18.50 8.77
C ALA A 867 -18.14 -19.67 9.74
N LEU A 868 -18.23 -19.39 11.04
CA LEU A 868 -18.56 -20.39 12.06
C LEU A 868 -20.09 -20.48 12.19
N SER A 869 -20.61 -21.70 12.23
CA SER A 869 -22.02 -22.00 12.50
C SER A 869 -22.15 -22.60 13.90
N THR A 870 -23.11 -22.17 14.71
CA THR A 870 -23.24 -22.64 16.10
C THR A 870 -24.69 -22.86 16.54
N CYS A 871 -24.90 -23.86 17.39
CA CYS A 871 -26.12 -24.07 18.15
C CYS A 871 -25.91 -23.49 19.55
N TYR A 872 -26.79 -22.56 19.95
CA TYR A 872 -26.70 -21.85 21.22
C TYR A 872 -27.38 -22.58 22.38
N MET A 873 -28.36 -23.45 22.11
CA MET A 873 -29.11 -24.17 23.15
C MET A 873 -28.98 -25.69 23.03
N PRO A 874 -27.76 -26.26 22.95
CA PRO A 874 -27.56 -27.70 22.79
C PRO A 874 -28.19 -28.49 23.94
N LYS A 875 -28.67 -29.70 23.62
CA LYS A 875 -29.32 -30.65 24.51
C LYS A 875 -28.40 -31.77 24.96
N SER A 876 -27.34 -32.10 24.20
CA SER A 876 -26.31 -33.04 24.67
C SER A 876 -25.75 -32.60 26.02
N ARG A 877 -25.58 -33.56 26.92
CA ARG A 877 -24.95 -33.38 28.23
C ARG A 877 -23.88 -34.42 28.46
N GLY A 878 -22.73 -33.92 28.86
CA GLY A 878 -21.56 -34.67 29.22
C GLY A 878 -21.23 -34.58 30.71
N ARG A 879 -19.99 -34.94 31.06
CA ARG A 879 -19.52 -34.98 32.45
C ARG A 879 -18.01 -34.85 32.65
N ILE A 880 -17.64 -34.58 33.90
CA ILE A 880 -16.28 -34.57 34.46
C ILE A 880 -16.13 -35.76 35.41
N MET A 881 -15.15 -36.63 35.15
CA MET A 881 -14.90 -37.85 35.94
C MET A 881 -13.47 -37.87 36.48
N LEU A 882 -13.25 -38.52 37.61
CA LEU A 882 -11.91 -38.86 38.10
C LEU A 882 -11.23 -39.84 37.11
N ASN A 883 -9.93 -39.69 36.86
CA ASN A 883 -9.21 -40.50 35.87
C ASN A 883 -8.54 -41.73 36.52
N PRO A 884 -8.99 -42.97 36.26
CA PRO A 884 -8.44 -44.17 36.89
C PRO A 884 -7.03 -44.54 36.44
N LYS A 885 -6.53 -43.95 35.35
CA LYS A 885 -5.16 -44.20 34.85
C LYS A 885 -4.09 -43.37 35.55
N THR A 886 -4.49 -42.40 36.37
CA THR A 886 -3.61 -41.42 37.00
C THR A 886 -4.08 -41.20 38.44
N PHE A 887 -3.41 -41.80 39.42
CA PHE A 887 -3.69 -41.60 40.86
C PHE A 887 -3.43 -40.16 41.38
N GLY A 888 -3.05 -39.23 40.48
CA GLY A 888 -2.76 -37.82 40.77
C GLY A 888 -3.94 -36.87 40.51
N ASN A 889 -3.62 -35.73 39.89
CA ASN A 889 -4.49 -34.56 39.76
C ASN A 889 -5.22 -34.45 38.40
N ASP A 890 -5.29 -35.53 37.63
CA ASP A 890 -5.90 -35.53 36.29
C ASP A 890 -7.31 -36.12 36.29
N PHE A 891 -8.12 -35.66 35.35
CA PHE A 891 -9.54 -35.99 35.23
C PHE A 891 -9.93 -36.15 33.76
N LEU A 892 -11.03 -36.85 33.52
CA LEU A 892 -11.60 -37.07 32.20
C LEU A 892 -12.71 -36.05 31.95
N ILE A 893 -12.74 -35.48 30.74
CA ILE A 893 -13.76 -34.53 30.29
C ILE A 893 -14.48 -35.17 29.10
N ASP A 894 -15.75 -35.52 29.24
CA ASP A 894 -16.53 -36.10 28.15
C ASP A 894 -17.78 -35.24 27.88
N PRO A 895 -17.75 -34.28 26.93
CA PRO A 895 -18.88 -33.41 26.63
C PRO A 895 -20.05 -34.07 25.88
N GLN A 896 -19.86 -35.27 25.30
CA GLN A 896 -20.87 -36.00 24.51
C GLN A 896 -21.47 -35.19 23.35
N TYR A 897 -20.66 -34.40 22.64
CA TYR A 897 -21.12 -33.55 21.53
C TYR A 897 -21.87 -34.34 20.44
N LEU A 898 -22.99 -33.79 19.95
CA LEU A 898 -23.85 -34.39 18.89
C LEU A 898 -24.43 -35.77 19.24
N LYS A 899 -24.65 -36.03 20.53
CA LYS A 899 -25.35 -37.21 21.01
C LYS A 899 -26.85 -37.11 20.73
N GLU A 900 -27.44 -35.94 20.98
CA GLU A 900 -28.87 -35.70 20.78
C GLU A 900 -29.14 -35.16 19.35
N ASP A 901 -30.16 -35.70 18.68
CA ASP A 901 -30.46 -35.38 17.27
C ASP A 901 -30.80 -33.89 17.06
N TYR A 902 -31.44 -33.26 18.05
CA TYR A 902 -31.72 -31.81 18.04
C TYR A 902 -30.45 -30.97 17.83
N ASP A 903 -29.30 -31.37 18.39
CA ASP A 903 -28.06 -30.61 18.25
C ASP A 903 -27.57 -30.62 16.80
N ILE A 904 -27.85 -31.70 16.08
CA ILE A 904 -27.50 -31.89 14.67
C ILE A 904 -28.40 -31.00 13.82
N GLU A 905 -29.73 -31.03 14.04
CA GLU A 905 -30.69 -30.18 13.34
C GLU A 905 -30.40 -28.69 13.56
N CYS A 906 -30.17 -28.30 14.81
CA CYS A 906 -29.80 -26.94 15.21
C CYS A 906 -28.52 -26.46 14.50
N MET A 907 -27.48 -27.31 14.44
CA MET A 907 -26.25 -27.01 13.71
C MET A 907 -26.44 -26.96 12.19
N ILE A 908 -27.28 -27.81 11.60
CA ILE A 908 -27.62 -27.76 10.16
C ILE A 908 -28.34 -26.45 9.82
N ASN A 909 -29.28 -26.02 10.65
CA ASN A 909 -29.96 -24.73 10.50
C ASN A 909 -28.99 -23.54 10.65
N ALA A 910 -28.00 -23.64 11.55
CA ALA A 910 -26.90 -22.68 11.65
C ALA A 910 -26.06 -22.61 10.34
N ILE A 911 -25.71 -23.76 9.77
CA ILE A 911 -24.93 -23.85 8.52
C ILE A 911 -25.73 -23.25 7.35
N ARG A 912 -27.02 -23.57 7.25
CA ARG A 912 -27.92 -22.99 6.24
C ARG A 912 -28.04 -21.47 6.36
N LEU A 913 -28.07 -20.92 7.59
CA LEU A 913 -28.06 -19.47 7.81
C LEU A 913 -26.75 -18.83 7.30
N ASN A 914 -25.60 -19.45 7.55
CA ASN A 914 -24.31 -19.00 6.99
C ASN A 914 -24.28 -19.07 5.46
N ILE A 915 -24.76 -20.15 4.85
CA ILE A 915 -24.84 -20.26 3.38
C ILE A 915 -25.71 -19.13 2.81
N ARG A 916 -26.86 -18.83 3.42
CA ARG A 916 -27.72 -17.68 3.03
C ARG A 916 -27.04 -16.33 3.22
N LEU A 917 -26.28 -16.14 4.30
CA LEU A 917 -25.48 -14.93 4.52
C LEU A 917 -24.47 -14.72 3.39
N ILE A 918 -23.72 -15.76 3.02
CA ILE A 918 -22.66 -15.66 2.02
C ILE A 918 -23.22 -15.56 0.59
N LYS A 919 -24.38 -16.18 0.31
CA LYS A 919 -25.12 -16.05 -0.97
C LYS A 919 -25.89 -14.72 -1.11
N SER A 920 -25.89 -13.83 -0.11
CA SER A 920 -26.55 -12.53 -0.20
C SER A 920 -25.82 -11.56 -1.15
N ASP A 921 -26.54 -10.63 -1.78
CA ASP A 921 -25.98 -9.65 -2.71
C ASP A 921 -24.82 -8.85 -2.09
N ALA A 922 -24.92 -8.54 -0.79
CA ALA A 922 -23.86 -7.89 -0.02
C ALA A 922 -22.54 -8.67 0.00
N PHE A 923 -22.58 -10.00 0.08
CA PHE A 923 -21.39 -10.85 0.09
C PHE A 923 -20.95 -11.24 -1.34
N GLN A 924 -21.89 -11.44 -2.26
CA GLN A 924 -21.56 -11.67 -3.67
C GLN A 924 -20.85 -10.47 -4.30
N ALA A 925 -21.19 -9.23 -3.88
CA ALA A 925 -20.51 -8.01 -4.31
C ALA A 925 -18.99 -7.98 -4.01
N ILE A 926 -18.52 -8.66 -2.95
CA ILE A 926 -17.10 -8.77 -2.60
C ILE A 926 -16.45 -10.08 -3.14
N GLY A 927 -17.15 -10.79 -4.03
CA GLY A 927 -16.68 -12.04 -4.65
C GLY A 927 -16.68 -13.25 -3.70
N ALA A 928 -17.55 -13.28 -2.69
CA ALA A 928 -17.56 -14.33 -1.68
C ALA A 928 -17.96 -15.71 -2.26
N THR A 929 -17.02 -16.66 -2.22
CA THR A 929 -17.18 -18.03 -2.74
C THR A 929 -16.99 -19.05 -1.62
N ILE A 930 -18.00 -19.90 -1.39
CA ILE A 930 -17.97 -20.98 -0.40
C ILE A 930 -17.13 -22.14 -0.92
N HIS A 931 -16.23 -22.67 -0.09
CA HIS A 931 -15.50 -23.90 -0.38
C HIS A 931 -16.10 -25.08 0.41
N PHE A 932 -16.93 -25.88 -0.26
CA PHE A 932 -17.54 -27.06 0.35
C PHE A 932 -16.49 -28.20 0.52
N PRO A 933 -16.28 -28.74 1.74
CA PRO A 933 -15.22 -29.71 2.00
C PRO A 933 -15.40 -31.06 1.27
N LYS A 934 -14.43 -31.43 0.44
CA LYS A 934 -14.35 -32.75 -0.22
C LYS A 934 -13.73 -33.81 0.70
N LEU A 935 -14.48 -34.26 1.71
CA LEU A 935 -14.08 -35.37 2.58
C LEU A 935 -14.40 -36.74 1.96
N ARG A 936 -13.40 -37.63 1.88
CA ARG A 936 -13.57 -39.02 1.40
C ARG A 936 -14.66 -39.79 2.16
N GLN A 937 -14.78 -39.56 3.46
CA GLN A 937 -15.77 -40.19 4.33
C GLN A 937 -17.21 -39.72 4.06
N CYS A 938 -17.38 -38.56 3.41
CA CYS A 938 -18.67 -37.94 3.11
C CYS A 938 -19.00 -37.91 1.61
N GLN A 939 -18.11 -38.42 0.75
CA GLN A 939 -18.19 -38.35 -0.72
C GLN A 939 -19.51 -38.88 -1.31
N ASN A 940 -20.14 -39.85 -0.64
CA ASN A 940 -21.43 -40.44 -1.06
C ASN A 940 -22.62 -39.48 -0.86
N PHE A 941 -22.43 -38.37 -0.14
CA PHE A 941 -23.45 -37.36 0.15
C PHE A 941 -23.14 -36.00 -0.50
N GLY A 942 -21.88 -35.75 -0.86
CA GLY A 942 -21.42 -34.54 -1.51
C GLY A 942 -19.95 -34.18 -1.18
N PRO A 943 -19.46 -33.02 -1.67
CA PRO A 943 -20.13 -32.16 -2.64
C PRO A 943 -19.95 -32.74 -4.05
N PHE A 944 -21.02 -32.70 -4.83
CA PHE A 944 -20.98 -33.15 -6.24
C PHE A 944 -20.49 -32.01 -7.12
N ASP A 945 -19.82 -32.33 -8.23
CA ASP A 945 -19.26 -31.35 -9.17
C ASP A 945 -20.34 -30.79 -10.10
N GLU A 946 -21.35 -30.14 -9.49
CA GLU A 946 -22.54 -29.58 -10.11
C GLU A 946 -22.56 -28.05 -10.00
N PRO A 947 -23.00 -27.31 -11.04
CA PRO A 947 -23.28 -25.88 -10.92
C PRO A 947 -24.34 -25.62 -9.85
N ASN A 948 -24.10 -24.64 -8.97
CA ASN A 948 -25.00 -24.25 -7.89
C ASN A 948 -25.32 -25.36 -6.86
N PHE A 949 -24.39 -26.28 -6.59
CA PHE A 949 -24.52 -27.32 -5.55
C PHE A 949 -25.13 -26.78 -4.24
N GLU A 950 -26.26 -27.36 -3.83
CA GLU A 950 -26.87 -27.15 -2.51
C GLU A 950 -26.61 -28.37 -1.62
N PRO A 951 -26.03 -28.20 -0.42
CA PRO A 951 -25.64 -29.32 0.42
C PRO A 951 -26.84 -30.02 1.06
N SER A 952 -26.90 -31.35 0.91
CA SER A 952 -27.88 -32.20 1.59
C SER A 952 -27.62 -32.28 3.10
N ASP A 953 -28.66 -32.53 3.89
CA ASP A 953 -28.53 -32.62 5.35
C ASP A 953 -27.65 -33.79 5.81
N ARG A 954 -27.66 -34.91 5.06
CA ARG A 954 -26.73 -36.04 5.29
C ARG A 954 -25.28 -35.66 5.03
N TYR A 955 -25.01 -34.80 4.04
CA TYR A 955 -23.67 -34.27 3.80
C TYR A 955 -23.25 -33.33 4.93
N LEU A 956 -24.11 -32.39 5.31
CA LEU A 956 -23.84 -31.45 6.40
C LEU A 956 -23.62 -32.16 7.75
N GLU A 957 -24.45 -33.15 8.11
CA GLU A 957 -24.24 -33.99 9.30
C GLU A 957 -22.90 -34.75 9.21
N CYS A 958 -22.60 -35.35 8.06
CA CYS A 958 -21.34 -36.08 7.90
C CYS A 958 -20.13 -35.15 8.12
N LEU A 959 -20.13 -33.95 7.54
CA LEU A 959 -19.10 -32.94 7.79
C LEU A 959 -19.05 -32.54 9.27
N LEU A 960 -20.20 -32.26 9.88
CA LEU A 960 -20.36 -31.84 11.27
C LEU A 960 -19.73 -32.84 12.24
N ARG A 961 -20.03 -34.14 12.09
CA ARG A 961 -19.47 -35.21 12.93
C ARG A 961 -17.96 -35.43 12.75
N HIS A 962 -17.36 -34.92 11.67
CA HIS A 962 -15.91 -34.99 11.46
C HIS A 962 -15.17 -33.75 11.97
N ALA A 963 -15.73 -32.55 11.76
CA ALA A 963 -14.96 -31.30 11.81
C ALA A 963 -15.56 -30.16 12.67
N ALA A 964 -16.69 -30.38 13.33
CA ALA A 964 -17.14 -29.45 14.37
C ALA A 964 -16.12 -29.39 15.52
N LEU A 965 -15.90 -28.19 16.05
CA LEU A 965 -14.98 -27.90 17.15
C LEU A 965 -15.74 -27.32 18.34
N THR A 966 -15.20 -27.46 19.55
CA THR A 966 -15.66 -26.66 20.71
C THR A 966 -15.59 -25.15 20.40
N ALA A 967 -16.55 -24.38 20.91
CA ALA A 967 -16.49 -22.91 20.93
C ALA A 967 -15.76 -22.37 22.18
N HIS A 968 -15.32 -23.27 23.05
CA HIS A 968 -14.68 -23.00 24.34
C HIS A 968 -15.60 -22.28 25.36
N HIS A 969 -16.90 -22.57 25.36
CA HIS A 969 -17.94 -22.00 26.22
C HIS A 969 -18.62 -23.01 27.20
N PRO A 970 -17.87 -23.83 27.96
CA PRO A 970 -18.45 -24.88 28.78
C PRO A 970 -19.12 -24.37 30.06
N GLY A 971 -20.25 -24.97 30.46
CA GLY A 971 -20.92 -24.73 31.75
C GLY A 971 -21.58 -25.99 32.34
N GLY A 972 -22.38 -25.82 33.40
CA GLY A 972 -23.30 -26.85 33.91
C GLY A 972 -22.80 -27.78 35.01
N THR A 973 -21.48 -27.91 35.19
CA THR A 973 -20.85 -28.95 36.03
C THR A 973 -20.98 -28.77 37.54
N CYS A 974 -21.40 -27.60 38.00
CA CYS A 974 -21.77 -27.31 39.39
C CYS A 974 -23.09 -26.52 39.43
N ALA A 975 -24.05 -26.88 38.58
CA ALA A 975 -25.26 -26.09 38.33
C ALA A 975 -26.05 -25.70 39.59
N ILE A 976 -26.62 -24.49 39.55
CA ILE A 976 -27.58 -24.00 40.54
C ILE A 976 -28.81 -24.89 40.55
N GLY A 977 -29.28 -25.25 41.74
CA GLY A 977 -30.43 -26.13 41.96
C GLY A 977 -30.07 -27.62 42.05
N SER A 978 -28.85 -28.03 41.68
CA SER A 978 -28.41 -29.44 41.73
C SER A 978 -27.10 -29.68 42.47
N VAL A 979 -26.12 -28.77 42.36
CA VAL A 979 -24.84 -28.85 43.09
C VAL A 979 -24.68 -27.68 44.05
N VAL A 980 -25.11 -26.49 43.64
CA VAL A 980 -25.17 -25.32 44.52
C VAL A 980 -26.59 -24.82 44.70
N ASP A 981 -26.88 -24.20 45.85
CA ASP A 981 -28.16 -23.54 46.09
C ASP A 981 -28.28 -22.19 45.35
N ASN A 982 -29.39 -21.47 45.57
CA ASN A 982 -29.64 -20.19 44.92
C ASN A 982 -28.74 -19.04 45.41
N ASP A 983 -27.99 -19.23 46.51
CA ASP A 983 -26.97 -18.30 47.00
C ASP A 983 -25.54 -18.80 46.67
N LEU A 984 -25.44 -19.86 45.85
CA LEU A 984 -24.21 -20.51 45.38
C LEU A 984 -23.43 -21.30 46.44
N ASN A 985 -24.04 -21.63 47.59
CA ASN A 985 -23.44 -22.57 48.55
C ASN A 985 -23.47 -23.99 47.99
N VAL A 986 -22.39 -24.76 48.19
CA VAL A 986 -22.38 -26.19 47.81
C VAL A 986 -23.33 -26.95 48.73
N ILE A 987 -24.28 -27.65 48.13
CA ILE A 987 -25.33 -28.39 48.85
C ILE A 987 -24.69 -29.48 49.72
N GLY A 988 -25.19 -29.62 50.96
CA GLY A 988 -24.79 -30.67 51.90
C GLY A 988 -23.49 -30.43 52.68
N VAL A 989 -22.81 -29.29 52.46
CA VAL A 989 -21.65 -28.83 53.23
C VAL A 989 -21.81 -27.35 53.61
N LYS A 990 -20.90 -26.83 54.43
CA LYS A 990 -20.88 -25.44 54.91
C LYS A 990 -19.56 -24.76 54.58
N LYS A 991 -19.56 -23.42 54.57
CA LYS A 991 -18.38 -22.57 54.32
C LYS A 991 -17.72 -22.78 52.94
N LEU A 992 -18.50 -23.20 51.95
CA LEU A 992 -18.01 -23.47 50.59
C LEU A 992 -19.02 -23.00 49.54
N ARG A 993 -18.57 -22.16 48.61
CA ARG A 993 -19.32 -21.75 47.41
C ARG A 993 -18.60 -22.12 46.12
N VAL A 994 -19.35 -22.22 45.02
CA VAL A 994 -18.79 -22.22 43.65
C VAL A 994 -19.31 -20.99 42.93
N ILE A 995 -18.42 -20.21 42.31
CA ILE A 995 -18.76 -18.97 41.61
C ILE A 995 -17.94 -18.91 40.33
N ASP A 996 -18.31 -19.68 39.32
CA ASP A 996 -17.75 -19.62 37.96
C ASP A 996 -18.74 -20.22 36.94
N GLY A 997 -18.34 -20.35 35.66
CA GLY A 997 -19.22 -20.88 34.60
C GLY A 997 -19.79 -22.28 34.85
N SER A 998 -19.25 -23.06 35.79
CA SER A 998 -19.83 -24.33 36.24
C SER A 998 -21.26 -24.19 36.78
N VAL A 999 -21.63 -23.04 37.37
CA VAL A 999 -22.92 -22.87 38.06
C VAL A 999 -24.11 -22.62 37.13
N PHE A 1000 -23.84 -22.34 35.86
CA PHE A 1000 -24.89 -22.03 34.87
C PHE A 1000 -25.74 -23.29 34.63
N PRO A 1001 -27.06 -23.29 34.89
CA PRO A 1001 -27.87 -24.50 34.75
C PRO A 1001 -28.05 -24.91 33.28
N LEU A 1002 -28.03 -23.93 32.36
CA LEU A 1002 -28.23 -24.08 30.93
C LEU A 1002 -27.25 -23.20 30.12
N PRO A 1003 -27.06 -23.49 28.82
CA PRO A 1003 -26.35 -22.62 27.88
C PRO A 1003 -26.86 -21.18 27.81
N LEU A 1004 -26.13 -20.33 27.09
CA LEU A 1004 -26.46 -18.93 26.82
C LEU A 1004 -26.39 -18.66 25.31
N SER A 1005 -27.27 -17.82 24.78
CA SER A 1005 -27.30 -17.43 23.38
C SER A 1005 -26.23 -16.40 22.99
N GLY A 1006 -25.01 -16.56 23.52
CA GLY A 1006 -23.90 -15.62 23.37
C GLY A 1006 -22.62 -16.06 24.09
N TYR A 1007 -21.79 -15.09 24.47
CA TYR A 1007 -20.47 -15.33 25.07
C TYR A 1007 -20.58 -15.36 26.60
N PRO A 1008 -20.12 -16.43 27.28
CA PRO A 1008 -20.37 -16.61 28.71
C PRO A 1008 -19.61 -15.63 29.61
N ASN A 1009 -18.54 -15.00 29.13
CA ASN A 1009 -17.64 -14.22 30.00
C ASN A 1009 -18.35 -13.05 30.71
N SER A 1010 -19.19 -12.29 30.00
CA SER A 1010 -19.96 -11.17 30.58
C SER A 1010 -20.98 -11.66 31.61
N ALA A 1011 -21.59 -12.83 31.40
CA ALA A 1011 -22.48 -13.44 32.39
C ALA A 1011 -21.71 -13.96 33.62
N ILE A 1012 -20.49 -14.49 33.44
CA ILE A 1012 -19.63 -14.92 34.57
C ILE A 1012 -19.24 -13.70 35.43
N VAL A 1013 -18.91 -12.56 34.82
CA VAL A 1013 -18.69 -11.29 35.54
C VAL A 1013 -19.94 -10.91 36.33
N ALA A 1014 -21.10 -10.85 35.67
CA ALA A 1014 -22.35 -10.47 36.30
C ALA A 1014 -22.74 -11.38 37.49
N VAL A 1015 -22.50 -12.69 37.37
CA VAL A 1015 -22.71 -13.65 38.46
C VAL A 1015 -21.74 -13.40 39.61
N ALA A 1016 -20.45 -13.18 39.33
CA ALA A 1016 -19.44 -12.92 40.36
C ALA A 1016 -19.65 -11.58 41.10
N GLU A 1017 -20.00 -10.50 40.39
CA GLU A 1017 -20.30 -9.19 40.98
C GLU A 1017 -21.55 -9.22 41.85
N ARG A 1018 -22.55 -10.03 41.49
CA ARG A 1018 -23.74 -10.20 42.32
C ARG A 1018 -23.48 -11.09 43.53
N ALA A 1019 -22.73 -12.18 43.33
CA ALA A 1019 -22.40 -13.12 44.41
C ALA A 1019 -21.51 -12.49 45.48
N SER A 1020 -20.59 -11.57 45.12
CA SER A 1020 -19.81 -10.83 46.13
C SER A 1020 -20.72 -9.99 47.05
N LYS A 1021 -21.76 -9.35 46.52
CA LYS A 1021 -22.75 -8.63 47.34
C LYS A 1021 -23.58 -9.57 48.22
N LEU A 1022 -23.93 -10.77 47.75
CA LEU A 1022 -24.61 -11.78 48.58
C LEU A 1022 -23.73 -12.21 49.78
N ILE A 1023 -22.44 -12.48 49.55
CA ILE A 1023 -21.47 -12.82 50.60
C ILE A 1023 -21.36 -11.67 51.62
N LEU A 1024 -21.07 -10.45 51.15
CA LEU A 1024 -20.86 -9.28 52.00
C LEU A 1024 -22.13 -8.91 52.80
N ASN A 1025 -23.31 -9.01 52.20
CA ASN A 1025 -24.59 -8.77 52.89
C ASN A 1025 -24.93 -9.88 53.90
N GLY A 1026 -24.50 -11.12 53.67
CA GLY A 1026 -24.60 -12.19 54.66
C GLY A 1026 -23.73 -11.90 55.88
N GLU A 1027 -22.48 -11.48 55.65
CA GLU A 1027 -21.56 -11.08 56.72
C GLU A 1027 -22.06 -9.87 57.52
N LEU A 1028 -22.63 -8.85 56.86
CA LEU A 1028 -23.23 -7.70 57.53
C LEU A 1028 -24.47 -8.02 58.38
N LYS A 1029 -25.08 -9.20 58.21
CA LYS A 1029 -26.20 -9.68 59.05
C LYS A 1029 -25.76 -10.61 60.19
N ASN A 1030 -24.54 -11.12 60.13
CA ASN A 1030 -23.96 -12.04 61.11
C ASN A 1030 -23.06 -11.34 62.14
N ASN A 1031 -22.72 -10.06 61.91
CA ASN A 1031 -22.09 -9.16 62.88
C ASN A 1031 -23.14 -8.20 63.47
#